data_AF-A0AAJ0C5B4-F1
#
_entry.id   AF-A0AAJ0C5B4-F1
#
_cell.length_a   1.000
_cell.length_b   1.000
_cell.length_c   1.000
_cell.angle_alpha   90.00
_cell.angle_beta   90.00
_cell.angle_gamma   90.00
#
_symmetry.space_group_name_H-M   'P 1'
#
loop_
_entity.id
_entity.type
_entity.pdbx_description
1 polymer ?
#
loop_
_entity_poly.entity_id
_entity_poly.type
_entity_poly.pdbx_seq_one_letter_code
_entity_poly.pdbx_strand_id
1 'polypeptide(L)'
;MPVLTSRSVPRRRIATLDASKTASPKPYYVTTPIFYVNASPHVGHMYSIVLADSLKRWQALKGNKALLCTGTDEHGMKVQRAAALEDVSPKQLCDANSATFKDLAQKAKVDNDFFIRTTDPDHVDAVKHFWFLLNNKGFIYESRHEGWYCVSDECFYPESVIEKKIDPMTGRVHMASVETGNMVEWIEEKNYHFRMTALKDRLLAFYEQNPEWVVPASRMNEVVSWVKNNLEDLSISRPSERLTWGIPVPDDPSQTIYVWVDALINYMTKAGFPNWAPGSEHEGGWPADVHVIGKDIVRFHCVYWPALLLALDLPLPKRILSHAHWTLGRRKMSKSIGNVVNPFFAIDRWGVDTMRFFLLHDGGIADDSDYSNAAIVDRYKKHLQWSLGNLTGRITRPKAWDVRFNVEMAERLPPIGDVQNLQSAQDTLLKGFPEAVSAQMDALNPAGALREIMSVITQTNKFITDAQPWVAAKAKNLNLREEQKLRRSVYLAAESLRLSGILLQPFIPDKAGELLDILGVDESRRKFDDAKVGADFTYGVPKRDPGKSAYDGLFPPLAVEDNKFYTIQKPIPIRSIVVRQTGYYCLGEPIRLTLSQAVSASKVLLVPYDRHHVLKYHAWMGDPAKATASERLNLEEEYENQESWRASHDKLTFIICRPAPGVAASLDPCEAGAVGTPDCMIGDVNFFIYPWDDEEGDDGDDEKQAGGSSGGTRLCVGEVDIMIADPEDRCKGFGRATLATFLHYILRNSASILGEYASGVPGVEARPVALRQFMAKIKASNEGSIALFRSLGFTQRGGTDYFGEIKMILDLDDFAKLVDYVPEQYAEVEYRRTDDTV
;
A
#
# COMPACT_ATOMS: atom_id res chain seq x y z
N MET A 1 28.44 96.27 -20.58
CA MET A 1 28.76 95.16 -21.50
C MET A 1 28.22 93.86 -20.92
N PRO A 2 27.45 93.07 -21.67
CA PRO A 2 26.52 92.10 -21.10
C PRO A 2 27.18 90.72 -20.92
N VAL A 3 27.05 90.13 -19.74
CA VAL A 3 27.52 88.77 -19.44
C VAL A 3 26.45 87.78 -19.87
N LEU A 4 26.82 86.94 -20.83
CA LEU A 4 25.98 85.96 -21.52
C LEU A 4 25.55 84.81 -20.59
N THR A 5 24.30 84.40 -20.76
CA THR A 5 23.61 83.32 -20.06
C THR A 5 24.03 81.94 -20.58
N SER A 6 24.45 81.03 -19.69
CA SER A 6 24.64 79.60 -20.01
C SER A 6 23.31 78.85 -19.85
N ARG A 7 22.86 78.18 -20.92
CA ARG A 7 21.67 77.30 -20.92
C ARG A 7 21.90 76.08 -20.02
N SER A 8 21.01 75.86 -19.05
CA SER A 8 20.99 74.69 -18.17
C SER A 8 20.19 73.54 -18.77
N VAL A 9 20.77 72.34 -18.71
CA VAL A 9 20.21 71.05 -19.14
C VAL A 9 19.08 70.62 -18.18
N PRO A 10 17.94 70.08 -18.68
CA PRO A 10 16.82 69.73 -17.82
C PRO A 10 17.15 68.52 -16.92
N ARG A 11 16.93 68.70 -15.61
CA ARG A 11 16.97 67.66 -14.58
C ARG A 11 15.97 66.54 -14.94
N ARG A 12 16.48 65.32 -15.16
CA ARG A 12 15.66 64.10 -15.18
C ARG A 12 14.94 63.99 -13.83
N ARG A 13 13.60 64.02 -13.87
CA ARG A 13 12.74 63.60 -12.76
C ARG A 13 12.99 62.10 -12.55
N ILE A 14 13.54 61.76 -11.38
CA ILE A 14 13.51 60.39 -10.87
C ILE A 14 12.03 60.10 -10.62
N ALA A 15 11.46 59.24 -11.46
CA ALA A 15 10.15 58.66 -11.20
C ALA A 15 10.29 57.84 -9.91
N THR A 16 9.58 58.27 -8.86
CA THR A 16 9.26 57.43 -7.73
C THR A 16 8.43 56.27 -8.26
N LEU A 17 9.08 55.12 -8.47
CA LEU A 17 8.39 53.86 -8.58
C LEU A 17 7.70 53.62 -7.23
N ASP A 18 6.38 53.72 -7.22
CA ASP A 18 5.55 53.10 -6.19
C ASP A 18 5.85 51.59 -6.20
N ALA A 19 6.87 51.19 -5.46
CA ALA A 19 7.14 49.82 -5.13
C ALA A 19 6.17 49.37 -4.03
N SER A 20 4.88 49.34 -4.36
CA SER A 20 3.96 48.39 -3.76
C SER A 20 4.35 47.00 -4.29
N LYS A 21 5.49 46.48 -3.82
CA LYS A 21 5.73 45.04 -3.84
C LYS A 21 4.77 44.48 -2.79
N THR A 22 3.56 44.13 -3.21
CA THR A 22 2.73 43.20 -2.46
C THR A 22 3.58 41.96 -2.24
N ALA A 23 4.07 41.75 -1.02
CA ALA A 23 4.79 40.53 -0.68
C ALA A 23 3.94 39.35 -1.13
N SER A 24 4.49 38.47 -1.96
CA SER A 24 3.78 37.27 -2.39
C SER A 24 3.34 36.52 -1.13
N PRO A 25 2.04 36.19 -1.00
CA PRO A 25 1.56 35.53 0.20
C PRO A 25 2.32 34.22 0.40
N LYS A 26 2.72 33.97 1.65
CA LYS A 26 3.43 32.75 2.04
C LYS A 26 2.67 31.51 1.52
N PRO A 27 3.33 30.56 0.84
CA PRO A 27 2.74 29.27 0.49
C PRO A 27 2.33 28.48 1.74
N TYR A 28 1.21 27.78 1.69
CA TYR A 28 0.87 26.78 2.69
C TYR A 28 1.88 25.64 2.64
N TYR A 29 2.56 25.34 3.74
CA TYR A 29 3.61 24.31 3.75
C TYR A 29 3.22 23.13 4.64
N VAL A 30 3.08 21.96 4.03
CA VAL A 30 2.82 20.70 4.72
C VAL A 30 4.00 19.75 4.54
N THR A 31 4.34 19.00 5.58
CA THR A 31 5.40 17.98 5.49
C THR A 31 4.92 16.63 6.00
N THR A 32 5.55 15.58 5.50
CA THR A 32 5.51 14.24 6.12
C THR A 32 6.73 14.09 7.04
N PRO A 33 6.85 13.00 7.81
CA PRO A 33 8.17 12.59 8.28
C PRO A 33 9.03 12.22 7.08
N ILE A 34 10.34 12.23 7.27
CA ILE A 34 11.26 11.53 6.38
C ILE A 34 11.41 10.08 6.87
N PHE A 35 11.41 9.12 5.93
CA PHE A 35 11.33 7.70 6.27
C PHE A 35 12.70 7.04 6.31
N TYR A 36 12.91 6.19 7.30
CA TYR A 36 14.19 5.51 7.50
C TYR A 36 14.43 4.46 6.40
N VAL A 37 15.58 4.50 5.74
CA VAL A 37 15.89 3.67 4.55
C VAL A 37 16.55 2.33 4.85
N ASN A 38 16.42 1.84 6.09
CA ASN A 38 16.88 0.48 6.43
C ASN A 38 15.97 -0.62 5.85
N ALA A 39 14.88 -0.23 5.19
CA ALA A 39 13.81 -1.13 4.79
C ALA A 39 12.97 -0.55 3.65
N SER A 40 12.49 -1.42 2.76
CA SER A 40 11.43 -1.12 1.78
C SER A 40 10.16 -0.58 2.44
N PRO A 41 9.39 0.28 1.74
CA PRO A 41 8.23 0.94 2.31
C PRO A 41 7.04 -0.01 2.53
N HIS A 42 6.17 0.36 3.48
CA HIS A 42 4.93 -0.33 3.80
C HIS A 42 3.72 0.61 3.77
N VAL A 43 2.50 0.09 3.86
CA VAL A 43 1.26 0.91 3.83
C VAL A 43 1.20 2.02 4.90
N GLY A 44 1.87 1.84 6.04
CA GLY A 44 2.03 2.93 7.03
C GLY A 44 2.75 4.17 6.49
N HIS A 45 3.78 4.01 5.64
CA HIS A 45 4.45 5.14 4.99
C HIS A 45 3.55 5.78 3.93
N MET A 46 2.87 4.93 3.14
CA MET A 46 1.87 5.37 2.16
C MET A 46 0.78 6.23 2.83
N TYR A 47 0.34 5.86 4.04
CA TYR A 47 -0.65 6.64 4.76
C TYR A 47 -0.16 8.05 5.10
N SER A 48 1.04 8.21 5.66
CA SER A 48 1.59 9.54 5.99
C SER A 48 1.68 10.44 4.75
N ILE A 49 2.17 9.92 3.62
CA ILE A 49 2.32 10.70 2.38
C ILE A 49 0.97 11.05 1.75
N VAL A 50 0.00 10.12 1.73
CA VAL A 50 -1.35 10.36 1.20
C VAL A 50 -2.13 11.34 2.08
N LEU A 51 -1.96 11.25 3.40
CA LEU A 51 -2.58 12.18 4.35
C LEU A 51 -2.07 13.61 4.13
N ALA A 52 -0.76 13.81 4.05
CA ALA A 52 -0.18 15.12 3.76
C ALA A 52 -0.57 15.66 2.37
N ASP A 53 -0.60 14.80 1.36
CA ASP A 53 -1.04 15.14 0.00
C ASP A 53 -2.50 15.61 -0.03
N SER A 54 -3.40 14.96 0.73
CA SER A 54 -4.80 15.39 0.83
C SER A 54 -4.93 16.81 1.39
N LEU A 55 -4.09 17.19 2.35
CA LEU A 55 -4.05 18.54 2.92
C LEU A 55 -3.49 19.55 1.91
N LYS A 56 -2.41 19.21 1.19
CA LYS A 56 -1.87 20.05 0.11
C LYS A 56 -2.92 20.32 -0.96
N ARG A 57 -3.55 19.24 -1.47
CA ARG A 57 -4.56 19.31 -2.52
C ARG A 57 -5.80 20.08 -2.08
N TRP A 58 -6.19 20.01 -0.81
CA TRP A 58 -7.27 20.83 -0.26
C TRP A 58 -6.97 22.33 -0.34
N GLN A 59 -5.74 22.73 -0.03
CA GLN A 59 -5.32 24.13 -0.14
C GLN A 59 -5.24 24.58 -1.61
N ALA A 60 -4.75 23.72 -2.51
CA ALA A 60 -4.76 23.98 -3.94
C ALA A 60 -6.19 24.07 -4.52
N LEU A 61 -7.14 23.29 -4.00
CA LEU A 61 -8.56 23.35 -4.34
C LEU A 61 -9.18 24.70 -3.94
N LYS A 62 -8.78 25.24 -2.79
CA LYS A 62 -9.13 26.59 -2.29
C LYS A 62 -8.40 27.73 -3.03
N GLY A 63 -7.53 27.42 -4.00
CA GLY A 63 -6.79 28.42 -4.76
C GLY A 63 -5.51 28.93 -4.08
N ASN A 64 -5.11 28.33 -2.97
CA ASN A 64 -3.87 28.69 -2.28
C ASN A 64 -2.66 28.00 -2.93
N LYS A 65 -1.52 28.69 -2.98
CA LYS A 65 -0.23 28.04 -3.28
C LYS A 65 0.11 27.14 -2.10
N ALA A 66 0.37 25.86 -2.35
CA ALA A 66 0.69 24.87 -1.33
C ALA A 66 1.92 24.06 -1.74
N LEU A 67 2.79 23.79 -0.77
CA LEU A 67 4.03 23.03 -0.91
C LEU A 67 3.97 21.79 0.00
N LEU A 68 4.40 20.65 -0.53
CA LEU A 68 4.54 19.40 0.19
C LEU A 68 5.99 18.91 0.13
N CYS A 69 6.61 18.75 1.29
CA CYS A 69 7.91 18.09 1.44
C CYS A 69 7.75 16.69 2.05
N THR A 70 8.30 15.70 1.37
CA THR A 70 8.48 14.32 1.87
C THR A 70 9.92 13.88 1.62
N GLY A 71 10.33 12.70 2.07
CA GLY A 71 11.70 12.26 1.85
C GLY A 71 12.15 11.09 2.70
N THR A 72 13.46 10.96 2.82
CA THR A 72 14.13 9.82 3.46
C THR A 72 15.18 10.25 4.48
N ASP A 73 15.19 9.55 5.61
CA ASP A 73 16.22 9.63 6.64
C ASP A 73 17.24 8.52 6.39
N GLU A 74 18.45 8.94 6.05
CA GLU A 74 19.46 8.09 5.45
C GLU A 74 20.67 7.85 6.35
N HIS A 75 20.78 8.53 7.48
CA HIS A 75 21.93 8.40 8.39
C HIS A 75 21.60 7.55 9.62
N GLY A 76 22.64 7.07 10.30
CA GLY A 76 22.52 6.40 11.59
C GLY A 76 22.81 4.89 11.56
N MET A 77 22.89 4.33 12.77
CA MET A 77 23.36 2.96 13.01
C MET A 77 22.50 1.90 12.32
N LYS A 78 21.19 2.12 12.23
CA LYS A 78 20.26 1.16 11.63
C LYS A 78 20.51 1.00 10.14
N VAL A 79 20.82 2.09 9.43
CA VAL A 79 21.20 2.03 8.00
C VAL A 79 22.55 1.35 7.85
N GLN A 80 23.54 1.74 8.67
CA GLN A 80 24.88 1.15 8.65
C GLN A 80 24.83 -0.37 8.86
N ARG A 81 24.05 -0.85 9.83
CA ARG A 81 23.86 -2.29 10.10
C ARG A 81 23.12 -3.00 8.97
N ALA A 82 22.06 -2.40 8.42
CA ALA A 82 21.32 -2.99 7.31
C ALA A 82 22.23 -3.14 6.06
N ALA A 83 23.04 -2.13 5.76
CA ALA A 83 23.97 -2.18 4.63
C ALA A 83 25.05 -3.26 4.82
N ALA A 84 25.57 -3.39 6.05
CA ALA A 84 26.52 -4.45 6.39
C ALA A 84 25.90 -5.86 6.28
N LEU A 85 24.62 -6.04 6.63
CA LEU A 85 23.90 -7.32 6.50
C LEU A 85 23.67 -7.71 5.03
N GLU A 86 23.52 -6.74 4.14
CA GLU A 86 23.31 -6.94 2.71
C GLU A 86 24.63 -6.91 1.90
N ASP A 87 25.78 -6.79 2.57
CA ASP A 87 27.12 -6.67 1.97
C ASP A 87 27.25 -5.55 0.92
N VAL A 88 26.61 -4.40 1.19
CA VAL A 88 26.66 -3.19 0.36
C VAL A 88 27.12 -1.98 1.16
N SER A 89 27.57 -0.92 0.49
CA SER A 89 27.86 0.33 1.19
C SER A 89 26.56 1.00 1.68
N PRO A 90 26.59 1.72 2.82
CA PRO A 90 25.42 2.46 3.30
C PRO A 90 24.83 3.40 2.25
N LYS A 91 25.69 4.08 1.48
CA LYS A 91 25.25 4.96 0.39
C LYS A 91 24.45 4.22 -0.69
N GLN A 92 24.92 3.04 -1.11
CA GLN A 92 24.21 2.24 -2.12
C GLN A 92 22.83 1.79 -1.61
N LEU A 93 22.75 1.34 -0.36
CA LEU A 93 21.48 0.98 0.28
C LEU A 93 20.52 2.17 0.32
N CYS A 94 21.01 3.34 0.74
CA CYS A 94 20.24 4.58 0.76
C CYS A 94 19.75 4.97 -0.64
N ASP A 95 20.62 4.97 -1.65
CA ASP A 95 20.28 5.34 -3.02
C ASP A 95 19.15 4.43 -3.58
N ALA A 96 19.23 3.11 -3.35
CA ALA A 96 18.23 2.15 -3.80
C ALA A 96 16.88 2.27 -3.05
N ASN A 97 16.91 2.33 -1.71
CA ASN A 97 15.68 2.40 -0.92
C ASN A 97 14.99 3.75 -1.07
N SER A 98 15.74 4.86 -1.16
CA SER A 98 15.15 6.18 -1.43
C SER A 98 14.49 6.28 -2.80
N ALA A 99 15.05 5.61 -3.81
CA ALA A 99 14.38 5.47 -5.11
C ALA A 99 13.04 4.73 -4.97
N THR A 100 12.98 3.68 -4.14
CA THR A 100 11.74 2.93 -3.87
C THR A 100 10.69 3.77 -3.15
N PHE A 101 11.08 4.58 -2.16
CA PHE A 101 10.15 5.52 -1.51
C PHE A 101 9.64 6.60 -2.46
N LYS A 102 10.49 7.08 -3.38
CA LYS A 102 10.11 8.02 -4.42
C LYS A 102 9.13 7.40 -5.41
N ASP A 103 9.36 6.15 -5.83
CA ASP A 103 8.42 5.39 -6.67
C ASP A 103 7.08 5.19 -5.97
N LEU A 104 7.09 4.88 -4.67
CA LEU A 104 5.85 4.78 -3.89
C LEU A 104 5.06 6.10 -3.91
N ALA A 105 5.70 7.25 -3.70
CA ALA A 105 5.03 8.54 -3.77
C ALA A 105 4.40 8.78 -5.16
N GLN A 106 5.12 8.42 -6.23
CA GLN A 106 4.61 8.52 -7.60
C GLN A 106 3.43 7.58 -7.87
N LYS A 107 3.54 6.29 -7.52
CA LYS A 107 2.47 5.29 -7.69
C LYS A 107 1.25 5.59 -6.81
N ALA A 108 1.43 6.17 -5.63
CA ALA A 108 0.36 6.66 -4.77
C ALA A 108 -0.25 8.01 -5.25
N LYS A 109 0.24 8.56 -6.38
CA LYS A 109 -0.17 9.85 -6.97
C LYS A 109 -0.08 11.02 -5.99
N VAL A 110 0.96 11.01 -5.17
CA VAL A 110 1.30 12.13 -4.29
C VAL A 110 1.89 13.26 -5.12
N ASP A 111 1.35 14.47 -4.96
CA ASP A 111 1.86 15.68 -5.61
C ASP A 111 2.83 16.39 -4.66
N ASN A 112 3.99 15.79 -4.36
CA ASN A 112 5.02 16.43 -3.54
C ASN A 112 5.92 17.34 -4.37
N ASP A 113 6.20 18.54 -3.87
CA ASP A 113 7.08 19.52 -4.53
C ASP A 113 8.55 19.20 -4.27
N PHE A 114 8.82 18.62 -3.09
CA PHE A 114 10.17 18.25 -2.69
C PHE A 114 10.22 16.79 -2.23
N PHE A 115 11.30 16.10 -2.62
CA PHE A 115 11.70 14.82 -2.06
C PHE A 115 13.12 14.99 -1.51
N ILE A 116 13.25 15.24 -0.21
CA ILE A 116 14.54 15.46 0.45
C ILE A 116 15.20 14.15 0.82
N ARG A 117 16.53 14.09 0.70
CA ARG A 117 17.36 13.02 1.26
C ARG A 117 18.33 13.63 2.25
N THR A 118 18.53 13.02 3.42
CA THR A 118 19.48 13.61 4.39
C THR A 118 20.94 13.54 3.93
N THR A 119 21.25 12.74 2.92
CA THR A 119 22.56 12.77 2.25
C THR A 119 22.72 13.90 1.23
N ASP A 120 21.66 14.68 0.94
CA ASP A 120 21.76 15.78 -0.03
C ASP A 120 22.76 16.85 0.47
N PRO A 121 23.64 17.41 -0.40
CA PRO A 121 24.63 18.39 0.03
C PRO A 121 24.04 19.64 0.69
N ASP A 122 22.89 20.14 0.19
CA ASP A 122 22.21 21.31 0.76
C ASP A 122 21.70 21.04 2.19
N HIS A 123 21.27 19.81 2.46
CA HIS A 123 20.88 19.38 3.80
C HIS A 123 22.08 19.28 4.75
N VAL A 124 23.19 18.69 4.29
CA VAL A 124 24.42 18.60 5.08
C VAL A 124 24.91 20.01 5.49
N ASP A 125 24.86 20.97 4.56
CA ASP A 125 25.22 22.36 4.83
C ASP A 125 24.25 23.02 5.81
N ALA A 126 22.94 22.77 5.67
CA ALA A 126 21.93 23.22 6.61
C ALA A 126 22.18 22.70 8.03
N VAL A 127 22.48 21.41 8.19
CA VAL A 127 22.75 20.78 9.49
C VAL A 127 24.00 21.37 10.14
N LYS A 128 25.09 21.51 9.38
CA LYS A 128 26.33 22.13 9.88
C LYS A 128 26.11 23.58 10.31
N HIS A 129 25.34 24.33 9.53
CA HIS A 129 25.01 25.72 9.88
C HIS A 129 24.15 25.79 11.14
N PHE A 130 23.14 24.93 11.27
CA PHE A 130 22.28 24.87 12.46
C PHE A 130 23.10 24.52 13.71
N TRP A 131 24.01 23.55 13.60
CA TRP A 131 24.93 23.18 14.68
C TRP A 131 25.80 24.36 15.10
N PHE A 132 26.39 25.07 14.13
CA PHE A 132 27.18 26.28 14.39
C PHE A 132 26.37 27.32 15.17
N LEU A 133 25.12 27.58 14.78
CA LEU A 133 24.25 28.54 15.47
C LEU A 133 23.97 28.14 16.92
N LEU A 134 23.67 26.86 17.17
CA LEU A 134 23.44 26.34 18.52
C LEU A 134 24.69 26.47 19.40
N ASN A 135 25.86 26.12 18.86
CA ASN A 135 27.13 26.22 19.55
C ASN A 135 27.47 27.68 19.88
N ASN A 136 27.32 28.59 18.91
CA ASN A 136 27.61 30.01 19.08
C ASN A 136 26.67 30.70 20.10
N LYS A 137 25.43 30.22 20.23
CA LYS A 137 24.49 30.66 21.28
C LYS A 137 24.71 29.97 22.63
N GLY A 138 25.69 29.07 22.76
CA GLY A 138 26.04 28.40 24.02
C GLY A 138 25.08 27.29 24.46
N PHE A 139 24.25 26.78 23.54
CA PHE A 139 23.31 25.69 23.81
C PHE A 139 23.93 24.29 23.70
N ILE A 140 25.15 24.18 23.17
CA ILE A 140 25.90 22.93 23.09
C ILE A 140 26.98 22.93 24.16
N TYR A 141 27.12 21.83 24.89
CA TYR A 141 28.23 21.60 25.81
C TYR A 141 28.71 20.15 25.70
N GLU A 142 29.95 19.93 26.11
CA GLU A 142 30.53 18.59 26.17
C GLU A 142 30.22 17.95 27.53
N SER A 143 29.80 16.69 27.51
CA SER A 143 29.68 15.86 28.70
C SER A 143 30.37 14.53 28.47
N ARG A 144 30.94 13.97 29.53
CA ARG A 144 31.49 12.61 29.52
C ARG A 144 30.53 11.70 30.26
N HIS A 145 30.15 10.60 29.61
CA HIS A 145 29.40 9.53 30.24
C HIS A 145 30.31 8.32 30.38
N GLU A 146 30.51 7.86 31.61
CA GLU A 146 31.33 6.69 31.91
C GLU A 146 30.49 5.64 32.63
N GLY A 147 30.60 4.38 32.20
CA GLY A 147 29.86 3.28 32.82
C GLY A 147 30.07 1.94 32.13
N TRP A 148 29.63 0.88 32.81
CA TRP A 148 29.62 -0.47 32.24
C TRP A 148 28.51 -0.58 31.20
N TYR A 149 28.85 -0.85 29.96
CA TYR A 149 27.91 -1.00 28.85
C TYR A 149 27.90 -2.45 28.35
N CYS A 150 26.71 -3.00 28.12
CA CYS A 150 26.57 -4.28 27.45
C CYS A 150 26.22 -4.05 25.98
N VAL A 151 27.10 -4.48 25.07
CA VAL A 151 26.84 -4.38 23.63
C VAL A 151 25.64 -5.24 23.21
N SER A 152 25.46 -6.41 23.85
CA SER A 152 24.37 -7.34 23.53
C SER A 152 23.01 -6.84 24.03
N ASP A 153 22.98 -6.21 25.20
CA ASP A 153 21.75 -5.67 25.82
C ASP A 153 21.49 -4.19 25.42
N GLU A 154 22.44 -3.58 24.71
CA GLU A 154 22.49 -2.18 24.29
C GLU A 154 22.24 -1.15 25.41
N CYS A 155 22.56 -1.46 26.66
CA CYS A 155 22.28 -0.62 27.82
C CYS A 155 23.49 -0.44 28.76
N PHE A 156 23.46 0.65 29.53
CA PHE A 156 24.38 0.87 30.63
C PHE A 156 23.86 0.16 31.89
N TYR A 157 24.77 -0.52 32.56
CA TYR A 157 24.56 -1.17 33.83
C TYR A 157 25.23 -0.36 34.95
N PRO A 158 24.54 -0.11 36.08
CA PRO A 158 25.21 0.39 37.26
C PRO A 158 26.24 -0.63 37.76
N GLU A 159 27.36 -0.15 38.29
CA GLU A 159 28.46 -1.01 38.75
C GLU A 159 28.01 -2.07 39.78
N SER A 160 26.95 -1.78 40.55
CA SER A 160 26.35 -2.70 41.52
C SER A 160 25.77 -3.99 40.94
N VAL A 161 25.51 -4.05 39.63
CA VAL A 161 24.93 -5.23 38.95
C VAL A 161 25.89 -5.87 37.94
N ILE A 162 27.20 -5.67 38.15
CA ILE A 162 28.27 -6.28 37.35
C ILE A 162 29.09 -7.26 38.20
N GLU A 163 29.42 -8.43 37.63
CA GLU A 163 30.27 -9.44 38.27
C GLU A 163 31.43 -9.87 37.37
N LYS A 164 32.51 -10.38 37.98
CA LYS A 164 33.59 -11.06 37.24
C LYS A 164 33.18 -12.49 36.93
N LYS A 165 33.14 -12.84 35.65
CA LYS A 165 32.98 -14.23 35.18
C LYS A 165 34.25 -14.75 34.52
N ILE A 166 34.45 -16.05 34.62
CA ILE A 166 35.54 -16.76 33.95
C ILE A 166 34.89 -17.60 32.86
N ASP A 167 35.31 -17.37 31.61
CA ASP A 167 34.91 -18.23 30.50
C ASP A 167 35.41 -19.66 30.76
N PRO A 168 34.53 -20.67 30.87
CA PRO A 168 34.92 -22.03 31.19
C PRO A 168 35.80 -22.70 30.12
N MET A 169 35.70 -22.25 28.87
CA MET A 169 36.42 -22.82 27.72
C MET A 169 37.77 -22.16 27.50
N THR A 170 37.87 -20.85 27.73
CA THR A 170 39.12 -20.10 27.45
C THR A 170 39.87 -19.68 28.72
N GLY A 171 39.28 -19.84 29.91
CA GLY A 171 39.84 -19.39 31.19
C GLY A 171 39.97 -17.87 31.32
N ARG A 172 39.36 -17.09 30.41
CA ARG A 172 39.48 -15.62 30.40
C ARG A 172 38.50 -15.01 31.37
N VAL A 173 39.02 -14.15 32.24
CA VAL A 173 38.22 -13.32 33.15
C VAL A 173 37.64 -12.14 32.37
N HIS A 174 36.32 -11.96 32.43
CA HIS A 174 35.62 -10.81 31.85
C HIS A 174 34.55 -10.29 32.82
N MET A 175 34.12 -9.06 32.62
CA MET A 175 33.01 -8.48 33.38
C MET A 175 31.70 -8.84 32.67
N ALA A 176 30.69 -9.21 33.43
CA ALA A 176 29.38 -9.58 32.90
C ALA A 176 28.27 -8.98 33.76
N SER A 177 27.12 -8.70 33.15
CA SER A 177 25.90 -8.36 33.87
C SER A 177 25.48 -9.53 34.77
N VAL A 178 25.17 -9.25 36.03
CA VAL A 178 24.60 -10.23 36.96
C VAL A 178 23.24 -10.71 36.48
N GLU A 179 22.49 -9.84 35.79
CA GLU A 179 21.11 -10.11 35.36
C GLU A 179 21.07 -10.97 34.10
N THR A 180 21.85 -10.61 33.07
CA THR A 180 21.78 -11.26 31.76
C THR A 180 22.91 -12.26 31.54
N GLY A 181 23.97 -12.17 32.34
CA GLY A 181 25.20 -12.94 32.12
C GLY A 181 26.01 -12.49 30.91
N ASN A 182 25.56 -11.46 30.19
CA ASN A 182 26.23 -10.95 29.00
C ASN A 182 27.46 -10.12 29.38
N MET A 183 28.49 -10.19 28.54
CA MET A 183 29.73 -9.44 28.74
C MET A 183 29.47 -7.94 28.70
N VAL A 184 30.02 -7.23 29.69
CA VAL A 184 30.00 -5.77 29.77
C VAL A 184 31.41 -5.21 29.65
N GLU A 185 31.51 -4.03 29.07
CA GLU A 185 32.76 -3.28 28.91
C GLU A 185 32.62 -1.90 29.54
N TRP A 186 33.68 -1.41 30.18
CA TRP A 186 33.70 -0.04 30.67
C TRP A 186 33.88 0.89 29.48
N ILE A 187 32.90 1.74 29.24
CA ILE A 187 32.93 2.70 28.14
C ILE A 187 32.95 4.10 28.76
N GLU A 188 33.94 4.92 28.36
CA GLU A 188 33.94 6.37 28.55
C GLU A 188 33.63 7.02 27.19
N GLU A 189 32.45 7.62 27.08
CA GLU A 189 32.02 8.33 25.87
C GLU A 189 31.89 9.83 26.14
N LYS A 190 32.76 10.59 25.47
CA LYS A 190 32.58 12.03 25.28
C LYS A 190 31.46 12.24 24.25
N ASN A 191 30.42 12.97 24.64
CA ASN A 191 29.29 13.31 23.77
C ASN A 191 28.91 14.80 23.93
N TYR A 192 28.54 15.44 22.83
CA TYR A 192 27.95 16.77 22.83
C TYR A 192 26.49 16.69 23.26
N HIS A 193 26.07 17.62 24.12
CA HIS A 193 24.73 17.71 24.68
C HIS A 193 24.11 19.07 24.36
N PHE A 194 22.82 19.05 24.03
CA PHE A 194 21.97 20.22 23.88
C PHE A 194 21.31 20.54 25.22
N ARG A 195 21.41 21.80 25.66
CA ARG A 195 20.82 22.35 26.88
C ARG A 195 19.29 22.49 26.79
N MET A 196 18.59 21.40 26.51
CA MET A 196 17.15 21.38 26.31
C MET A 196 16.38 21.82 27.57
N THR A 197 16.91 21.50 28.76
CA THR A 197 16.31 21.90 30.05
C THR A 197 16.23 23.42 30.22
N ALA A 198 17.15 24.18 29.62
CA ALA A 198 17.12 25.64 29.65
C ALA A 198 15.93 26.24 28.86
N LEU A 199 15.26 25.44 28.02
CA LEU A 199 14.11 25.87 27.21
C LEU A 199 12.76 25.47 27.85
N LYS A 200 12.77 24.81 29.01
CA LYS A 200 11.57 24.25 29.66
C LYS A 200 10.42 25.26 29.78
N ASP A 201 10.69 26.43 30.36
CA ASP A 201 9.65 27.44 30.61
C ASP A 201 9.10 28.03 29.31
N ARG A 202 9.96 28.22 28.30
CA ARG A 202 9.54 28.71 26.97
C ARG A 202 8.64 27.69 26.26
N LEU A 203 8.97 26.40 26.35
CA LEU A 203 8.13 25.33 25.80
C LEU A 203 6.77 25.29 26.48
N LEU A 204 6.73 25.30 27.82
CA LEU A 204 5.49 25.25 28.58
C LEU A 204 4.61 26.48 28.31
N ALA A 205 5.20 27.69 28.25
CA ALA A 205 4.48 28.90 27.89
C ALA A 205 3.90 28.84 26.47
N PHE A 206 4.66 28.30 25.51
CA PHE A 206 4.17 28.09 24.15
C PHE A 206 2.98 27.13 24.12
N TYR A 207 3.06 26.01 24.85
CA TYR A 207 1.96 25.04 24.91
C TYR A 207 0.70 25.59 25.55
N GLU A 208 0.82 26.38 26.62
CA GLU A 208 -0.30 27.03 27.29
C GLU A 208 -1.02 28.02 26.36
N GLN A 209 -0.25 28.76 25.55
CA GLN A 209 -0.79 29.71 24.57
C GLN A 209 -1.39 29.03 23.33
N ASN A 210 -1.03 27.77 23.06
CA ASN A 210 -1.42 27.04 21.86
C ASN A 210 -1.94 25.62 22.19
N PRO A 211 -3.07 25.50 22.92
CA PRO A 211 -3.57 24.19 23.39
C PRO A 211 -4.01 23.25 22.26
N GLU A 212 -4.34 23.79 21.08
CA GLU A 212 -4.75 23.02 19.90
C GLU A 212 -3.60 22.73 18.92
N TRP A 213 -2.36 23.06 19.29
CA TRP A 213 -1.18 22.95 18.44
C TRP A 213 -0.98 21.53 17.91
N VAL A 214 -1.18 20.51 18.76
CA VAL A 214 -1.08 19.09 18.39
C VAL A 214 -2.47 18.47 18.24
N VAL A 215 -2.71 17.81 17.12
CA VAL A 215 -3.91 17.02 16.83
C VAL A 215 -3.54 15.54 16.82
N PRO A 216 -4.24 14.68 17.58
CA PRO A 216 -5.35 14.99 18.48
C PRO A 216 -4.88 15.60 19.81
N ALA A 217 -5.79 16.30 20.51
CA ALA A 217 -5.49 17.00 21.76
C ALA A 217 -4.96 16.08 22.89
N SER A 218 -5.27 14.79 22.86
CA SER A 218 -4.72 13.82 23.82
C SER A 218 -3.19 13.76 23.78
N ARG A 219 -2.59 13.85 22.59
CA ARG A 219 -1.12 13.88 22.41
C ARG A 219 -0.51 15.15 22.96
N MET A 220 -1.22 16.28 22.86
CA MET A 220 -0.78 17.54 23.47
C MET A 220 -0.62 17.40 24.99
N ASN A 221 -1.60 16.77 25.65
CA ASN A 221 -1.57 16.55 27.09
C ASN A 221 -0.40 15.65 27.51
N GLU A 222 -0.12 14.60 26.74
CA GLU A 222 1.05 13.72 26.94
C GLU A 222 2.36 14.48 26.82
N VAL A 223 2.49 15.33 25.80
CA VAL A 223 3.68 16.18 25.57
C VAL A 223 3.89 17.16 26.74
N VAL A 224 2.84 17.87 27.15
CA VAL A 224 2.92 18.84 28.25
C VAL A 224 3.32 18.14 29.56
N SER A 225 2.71 16.98 29.85
CA SER A 225 3.06 16.18 31.03
C SER A 225 4.51 15.72 30.99
N TRP A 226 4.99 15.27 29.83
CA TRP A 226 6.37 14.83 29.67
C TRP A 226 7.37 15.97 29.89
N VAL A 227 7.14 17.14 29.30
CA VAL A 227 8.02 18.32 29.47
C VAL A 227 8.04 18.82 30.92
N LYS A 228 6.90 18.75 31.63
CA LYS A 228 6.86 19.13 33.06
C LYS A 228 7.74 18.23 33.92
N ASN A 229 7.70 16.92 33.68
CA ASN A 229 8.19 15.93 34.64
C ASN A 229 9.51 15.24 34.24
N ASN A 230 9.84 15.15 32.94
CA ASN A 230 10.91 14.27 32.44
C ASN A 230 11.87 14.97 31.46
N LEU A 231 11.85 16.31 31.37
CA LEU A 231 12.73 17.03 30.44
C LEU A 231 14.19 16.96 30.94
N GLU A 232 15.07 16.45 30.09
CA GLU A 232 16.51 16.31 30.32
C GLU A 232 17.31 16.94 29.18
N ASP A 233 18.60 17.19 29.38
CA ASP A 233 19.47 17.64 28.30
C ASP A 233 19.72 16.49 27.31
N LEU A 234 19.75 16.81 26.01
CA LEU A 234 19.74 15.81 24.95
C LEU A 234 21.15 15.55 24.43
N SER A 235 21.62 14.31 24.45
CA SER A 235 22.86 13.93 23.75
C SER A 235 22.68 14.00 22.23
N ILE A 236 23.40 14.92 21.58
CA ILE A 236 23.28 15.28 20.16
C ILE A 236 24.48 14.87 19.30
N SER A 237 25.44 14.12 19.83
CA SER A 237 26.50 13.46 19.05
C SER A 237 26.73 12.01 19.49
N ARG A 238 27.43 11.24 18.66
CA ARG A 238 27.91 9.89 18.96
C ARG A 238 29.37 9.74 18.50
N PRO A 239 30.19 8.92 19.17
CA PRO A 239 31.54 8.64 18.69
C PRO A 239 31.53 8.00 17.29
N SER A 240 32.40 8.49 16.43
CA SER A 240 32.58 8.01 15.05
C SER A 240 33.01 6.55 14.98
N GLU A 241 33.72 6.03 15.99
CA GLU A 241 34.10 4.63 16.11
C GLU A 241 32.90 3.68 16.11
N ARG A 242 31.76 4.13 16.68
CA ARG A 242 30.51 3.37 16.67
C ARG A 242 29.67 3.70 15.45
N LEU A 243 29.54 4.98 15.13
CA LEU A 243 28.69 5.48 14.06
C LEU A 243 29.50 6.22 13.02
N THR A 244 29.80 5.56 11.91
CA THR A 244 30.55 6.16 10.78
C THR A 244 29.63 6.74 9.72
N TRP A 245 28.39 6.24 9.61
CA TRP A 245 27.41 6.71 8.64
C TRP A 245 26.51 7.82 9.18
N GLY A 246 26.98 9.06 9.08
CA GLY A 246 26.24 10.27 9.47
C GLY A 246 27.02 11.56 9.16
N ILE A 247 26.45 12.71 9.54
CA ILE A 247 27.10 14.01 9.35
C ILE A 247 28.11 14.24 10.49
N PRO A 248 29.41 14.46 10.20
CA PRO A 248 30.40 14.72 11.24
C PRO A 248 30.13 16.05 11.95
N VAL A 249 30.43 16.11 13.25
CA VAL A 249 30.37 17.35 14.01
C VAL A 249 31.38 18.35 13.44
N PRO A 250 30.98 19.60 13.12
CA PRO A 250 31.92 20.64 12.70
C PRO A 250 33.07 20.78 13.70
N ASP A 251 34.29 20.80 13.20
CA ASP A 251 35.53 20.94 13.97
C ASP A 251 35.88 19.78 14.93
N ASP A 252 35.08 18.70 14.98
CA ASP A 252 35.39 17.46 15.71
C ASP A 252 34.98 16.21 14.90
N PRO A 253 35.85 15.71 14.00
CA PRO A 253 35.54 14.52 13.19
C PRO A 253 35.49 13.23 14.00
N SER A 254 35.90 13.23 15.28
CA SER A 254 35.76 12.07 16.15
C SER A 254 34.30 11.82 16.55
N GLN A 255 33.41 12.78 16.28
CA GLN A 255 32.00 12.76 16.63
C GLN A 255 31.12 12.90 15.40
N THR A 256 30.00 12.18 15.41
CA THR A 256 28.95 12.23 14.39
C THR A 256 27.69 12.83 15.01
N ILE A 257 27.06 13.77 14.31
CA ILE A 257 25.81 14.40 14.74
C ILE A 257 24.72 13.35 14.87
N TYR A 258 23.96 13.44 15.96
CA TYR A 258 22.87 12.52 16.24
C TYR A 258 21.75 12.67 15.20
N VAL A 259 21.28 11.52 14.71
CA VAL A 259 20.32 11.42 13.60
C VAL A 259 19.06 12.27 13.77
N TRP A 260 18.54 12.46 14.99
CA TRP A 260 17.33 13.26 15.17
C TRP A 260 17.56 14.76 15.02
N VAL A 261 18.76 15.27 15.28
CA VAL A 261 19.08 16.69 15.02
C VAL A 261 19.16 16.91 13.51
N ASP A 262 19.92 16.05 12.84
CA ASP A 262 20.02 15.98 11.37
C ASP A 262 18.62 15.89 10.72
N ALA A 263 17.90 14.82 11.02
CA ALA A 263 16.58 14.54 10.46
C ALA A 263 15.59 15.68 10.68
N LEU A 264 15.50 16.31 11.86
CA LEU A 264 14.52 17.39 12.09
C LEU A 264 14.79 18.66 11.25
N ILE A 265 16.05 18.91 10.86
CA ILE A 265 16.43 20.08 10.06
C ILE A 265 15.95 19.97 8.60
N ASN A 266 15.55 18.77 8.16
CA ASN A 266 15.03 18.54 6.79
C ASN A 266 13.89 19.51 6.45
N TYR A 267 13.03 19.79 7.43
CA TYR A 267 11.84 20.62 7.27
C TYR A 267 12.15 22.05 6.84
N MET A 268 13.29 22.59 7.28
CA MET A 268 13.75 23.93 6.93
C MET A 268 14.59 23.95 5.66
N THR A 269 15.28 22.85 5.36
CA THR A 269 16.26 22.78 4.26
C THR A 269 15.61 23.10 2.92
N LYS A 270 14.53 22.40 2.54
CA LYS A 270 13.82 22.68 1.28
C LYS A 270 12.98 23.96 1.32
N ALA A 271 12.76 24.54 2.51
CA ALA A 271 12.21 25.88 2.64
C ALA A 271 13.26 26.99 2.44
N GLY A 272 14.53 26.65 2.19
CA GLY A 272 15.60 27.58 1.80
C GLY A 272 16.67 27.83 2.86
N PHE A 273 16.58 27.20 4.03
CA PHE A 273 17.62 27.31 5.07
C PHE A 273 18.89 26.56 4.62
N PRO A 274 20.11 27.09 4.86
CA PRO A 274 20.46 28.28 5.65
C PRO A 274 20.53 29.59 4.84
N ASN A 275 20.18 29.57 3.55
CA ASN A 275 20.41 30.66 2.61
C ASN A 275 19.28 31.70 2.57
N TRP A 276 18.55 31.88 3.66
CA TRP A 276 17.49 32.89 3.73
C TRP A 276 18.08 34.30 3.73
N ALA A 277 17.53 35.17 2.88
CA ALA A 277 17.73 36.60 3.07
C ALA A 277 17.01 37.03 4.37
N PRO A 278 17.51 38.02 5.11
CA PRO A 278 16.83 38.50 6.31
C PRO A 278 15.36 38.84 6.06
N GLY A 279 14.44 38.13 6.74
CA GLY A 279 13.00 38.29 6.60
C GLY A 279 12.34 37.54 5.44
N SER A 280 13.09 36.73 4.67
CA SER A 280 12.58 35.98 3.51
C SER A 280 12.29 34.50 3.79
N GLU A 281 12.33 34.06 5.05
CA GLU A 281 12.12 32.66 5.44
C GLU A 281 10.77 32.10 4.97
N HIS A 282 9.78 32.97 4.85
CA HIS A 282 8.42 32.62 4.45
C HIS A 282 8.26 32.32 2.95
N GLU A 283 9.22 32.72 2.10
CA GLU A 283 9.12 32.56 0.65
C GLU A 283 9.10 31.07 0.24
N GLY A 284 9.87 30.24 0.95
CA GLY A 284 9.88 28.78 0.80
C GLY A 284 8.80 28.06 1.62
N GLY A 285 7.90 28.80 2.28
CA GLY A 285 6.80 28.25 3.08
C GLY A 285 7.10 28.08 4.58
N TRP A 286 8.30 28.44 5.08
CA TRP A 286 8.60 28.33 6.51
C TRP A 286 7.80 29.35 7.36
N PRO A 287 7.42 29.04 8.62
CA PRO A 287 7.37 27.72 9.25
C PRO A 287 6.31 26.79 8.67
N ALA A 288 6.45 25.47 8.75
CA ALA A 288 5.40 24.56 8.26
C ALA A 288 4.02 24.90 8.87
N ASP A 289 2.98 24.94 8.03
CA ASP A 289 1.60 25.08 8.48
C ASP A 289 1.13 23.80 9.16
N VAL A 290 1.52 22.63 8.63
CA VAL A 290 1.26 21.32 9.25
C VAL A 290 2.45 20.38 9.08
N HIS A 291 2.92 19.80 10.19
CA HIS A 291 3.72 18.58 10.14
C HIS A 291 2.80 17.36 10.35
N VAL A 292 2.71 16.48 9.36
CA VAL A 292 2.05 15.18 9.49
C VAL A 292 3.07 14.18 10.01
N ILE A 293 2.77 13.50 11.11
CA ILE A 293 3.66 12.54 11.76
C ILE A 293 2.93 11.32 12.31
N GLY A 294 3.64 10.21 12.53
CA GLY A 294 3.14 9.08 13.32
C GLY A 294 3.23 9.33 14.83
N LYS A 295 2.35 8.69 15.61
CA LYS A 295 2.30 8.80 17.07
C LYS A 295 3.61 8.43 17.79
N ASP A 296 4.42 7.60 17.17
CA ASP A 296 5.71 7.11 17.67
C ASP A 296 6.82 8.18 17.68
N ILE A 297 6.69 9.23 16.86
CA ILE A 297 7.69 10.29 16.75
C ILE A 297 7.23 11.64 17.32
N VAL A 298 6.12 11.65 18.07
CA VAL A 298 5.54 12.85 18.70
C VAL A 298 6.55 13.58 19.59
N ARG A 299 7.34 12.87 20.39
CA ARG A 299 8.32 13.51 21.29
C ARG A 299 9.37 14.32 20.53
N PHE A 300 9.87 13.79 19.41
CA PHE A 300 10.86 14.47 18.60
C PHE A 300 10.29 15.76 17.99
N HIS A 301 9.05 15.74 17.52
CA HIS A 301 8.42 16.86 16.83
C HIS A 301 7.78 17.89 17.76
N CYS A 302 7.30 17.44 18.92
CA CYS A 302 6.57 18.28 19.85
C CYS A 302 7.40 18.68 21.08
N VAL A 303 8.64 18.18 21.23
CA VAL A 303 9.56 18.62 22.29
C VAL A 303 10.92 19.01 21.74
N TYR A 304 11.60 18.10 21.03
CA TYR A 304 12.99 18.37 20.63
C TYR A 304 13.04 19.45 19.56
N TRP A 305 12.20 19.30 18.53
CA TRP A 305 12.12 20.27 17.45
C TRP A 305 11.78 21.69 17.90
N PRO A 306 10.68 21.93 18.66
CA PRO A 306 10.41 23.27 19.16
C PRO A 306 11.50 23.79 20.11
N ALA A 307 12.16 22.93 20.89
CA ALA A 307 13.29 23.37 21.73
C ALA A 307 14.49 23.85 20.89
N LEU A 308 14.85 23.10 19.84
CA LEU A 308 15.89 23.46 18.88
C LEU A 308 15.58 24.79 18.17
N LEU A 309 14.33 24.96 17.72
CA LEU A 309 13.88 26.21 17.09
C LEU A 309 13.88 27.39 18.06
N LEU A 310 13.38 27.20 19.29
CA LEU A 310 13.36 28.23 20.33
C LEU A 310 14.77 28.66 20.75
N ALA A 311 15.73 27.74 20.83
CA ALA A 311 17.13 28.06 21.10
C ALA A 311 17.70 29.04 20.05
N LEU A 312 17.27 28.91 18.80
CA LEU A 312 17.68 29.79 17.70
C LEU A 312 16.75 30.98 17.46
N ASP A 313 15.67 31.12 18.23
CA ASP A 313 14.62 32.13 18.03
C ASP A 313 13.96 32.07 16.64
N LEU A 314 13.84 30.85 16.11
CA LEU A 314 13.19 30.56 14.84
C LEU A 314 11.68 30.32 15.04
N PRO A 315 10.83 30.65 14.05
CA PRO A 315 9.39 30.43 14.18
C PRO A 315 9.04 28.94 14.18
N LEU A 316 8.10 28.57 15.05
CA LEU A 316 7.64 27.19 15.23
C LEU A 316 6.59 26.83 14.15
N PRO A 317 6.45 25.54 13.81
CA PRO A 317 5.35 25.09 12.94
C PRO A 317 3.99 25.42 13.56
N LYS A 318 2.97 25.66 12.73
CA LYS A 318 1.66 26.12 13.21
C LYS A 318 0.80 25.02 13.82
N ARG A 319 0.88 23.79 13.29
CA ARG A 319 0.15 22.61 13.78
C ARG A 319 0.97 21.34 13.57
N ILE A 320 0.76 20.37 14.44
CA ILE A 320 1.27 19.01 14.31
C ILE A 320 0.08 18.05 14.22
N LEU A 321 -0.04 17.29 13.13
CA LEU A 321 -1.01 16.20 12.99
C LEU A 321 -0.30 14.87 13.27
N SER A 322 -0.57 14.29 14.43
CA SER A 322 -0.07 12.97 14.84
C SER A 322 -1.11 11.91 14.56
N HIS A 323 -0.93 11.12 13.51
CA HIS A 323 -1.81 10.00 13.19
C HIS A 323 -1.43 8.71 13.94
N ALA A 324 -2.38 7.79 14.04
CA ALA A 324 -2.19 6.48 14.65
C ALA A 324 -1.54 5.49 13.66
N HIS A 325 -1.27 4.26 14.11
CA HIS A 325 -0.64 3.24 13.28
C HIS A 325 -1.67 2.41 12.53
N TRP A 326 -1.29 1.99 11.32
CA TRP A 326 -1.93 0.86 10.67
C TRP A 326 -1.36 -0.44 11.25
N THR A 327 -2.25 -1.39 11.48
CA THR A 327 -1.98 -2.73 11.99
C THR A 327 -2.44 -3.78 10.99
N LEU A 328 -1.99 -5.02 11.14
CA LEU A 328 -2.51 -6.17 10.41
C LEU A 328 -2.87 -7.26 11.42
N GLY A 329 -4.13 -7.68 11.44
CA GLY A 329 -4.65 -8.58 12.47
C GLY A 329 -4.52 -8.01 13.88
N ARG A 330 -4.68 -6.68 14.02
CA ARG A 330 -4.48 -5.90 15.25
C ARG A 330 -3.08 -5.99 15.86
N ARG A 331 -2.10 -6.42 15.07
CA ARG A 331 -0.68 -6.41 15.45
C ARG A 331 0.03 -5.31 14.68
N LYS A 332 0.96 -4.62 15.34
CA LYS A 332 1.82 -3.63 14.68
C LYS A 332 2.54 -4.32 13.53
N MET A 333 2.54 -3.70 12.35
CA MET A 333 3.30 -4.21 11.22
C MET A 333 4.80 -4.12 11.52
N SER A 334 5.52 -5.23 11.37
CA SER A 334 6.97 -5.25 11.43
C SER A 334 7.56 -6.31 10.50
N LYS A 335 8.73 -5.99 9.94
CA LYS A 335 9.48 -6.93 9.10
C LYS A 335 9.84 -8.22 9.83
N SER A 336 10.19 -8.13 11.11
CA SER A 336 10.55 -9.29 11.94
C SER A 336 9.39 -10.26 12.17
N ILE A 337 8.15 -9.77 12.14
CA ILE A 337 6.94 -10.59 12.30
C ILE A 337 6.42 -11.09 10.94
N GLY A 338 6.87 -10.50 9.84
CA GLY A 338 6.44 -10.87 8.48
C GLY A 338 5.04 -10.38 8.10
N ASN A 339 4.40 -9.55 8.94
CA ASN A 339 3.03 -9.07 8.75
C ASN A 339 2.96 -7.69 8.07
N VAL A 340 3.94 -7.36 7.21
CA VAL A 340 4.02 -6.06 6.54
C VAL A 340 3.23 -6.09 5.24
N VAL A 341 2.34 -5.12 5.05
CA VAL A 341 1.62 -4.98 3.79
C VAL A 341 2.44 -4.15 2.80
N ASN A 342 2.75 -4.76 1.64
CA ASN A 342 3.41 -4.10 0.53
C ASN A 342 2.43 -3.12 -0.17
N PRO A 343 2.74 -1.81 -0.20
CA PRO A 343 1.84 -0.81 -0.75
C PRO A 343 1.73 -0.88 -2.28
N PHE A 344 2.76 -1.37 -2.98
CA PHE A 344 2.73 -1.54 -4.42
C PHE A 344 1.70 -2.59 -4.83
N PHE A 345 1.76 -3.76 -4.20
CA PHE A 345 0.76 -4.81 -4.45
C PHE A 345 -0.66 -4.38 -4.04
N ALA A 346 -0.80 -3.59 -2.97
CA ALA A 346 -2.09 -3.05 -2.59
C ALA A 346 -2.64 -2.07 -3.66
N ILE A 347 -1.80 -1.20 -4.22
CA ILE A 347 -2.18 -0.30 -5.33
C ILE A 347 -2.51 -1.09 -6.59
N ASP A 348 -1.67 -2.05 -6.98
CA ASP A 348 -1.87 -2.85 -8.19
C ASP A 348 -3.16 -3.67 -8.11
N ARG A 349 -3.47 -4.21 -6.93
CA ARG A 349 -4.67 -5.01 -6.68
C ARG A 349 -5.96 -4.19 -6.64
N TRP A 350 -5.96 -3.07 -5.93
CA TRP A 350 -7.19 -2.34 -5.61
C TRP A 350 -7.38 -1.06 -6.42
N GLY A 351 -6.32 -0.56 -7.05
CA GLY A 351 -6.27 0.75 -7.67
C GLY A 351 -5.87 1.86 -6.68
N VAL A 352 -5.11 2.83 -7.18
CA VAL A 352 -4.54 3.92 -6.37
C VAL A 352 -5.62 4.72 -5.61
N ASP A 353 -6.67 5.17 -6.29
CA ASP A 353 -7.72 5.98 -5.66
C ASP A 353 -8.54 5.20 -4.64
N THR A 354 -8.76 3.90 -4.86
CA THR A 354 -9.40 3.04 -3.87
C THR A 354 -8.53 2.91 -2.62
N MET A 355 -7.22 2.72 -2.77
CA MET A 355 -6.31 2.69 -1.64
C MET A 355 -6.22 4.03 -0.91
N ARG A 356 -6.15 5.14 -1.64
CA ARG A 356 -6.17 6.48 -1.04
C ARG A 356 -7.46 6.73 -0.26
N PHE A 357 -8.61 6.39 -0.83
CA PHE A 357 -9.90 6.49 -0.15
C PHE A 357 -9.93 5.66 1.12
N PHE A 358 -9.54 4.38 1.05
CA PHE A 358 -9.52 3.49 2.21
C PHE A 358 -8.60 4.03 3.31
N LEU A 359 -7.37 4.42 2.96
CA LEU A 359 -6.40 4.91 3.94
C LEU A 359 -6.86 6.21 4.61
N LEU A 360 -7.50 7.13 3.88
CA LEU A 360 -8.00 8.40 4.43
C LEU A 360 -9.32 8.24 5.19
N HIS A 361 -10.17 7.28 4.81
CA HIS A 361 -11.48 7.07 5.41
C HIS A 361 -11.41 6.21 6.68
N ASP A 362 -10.66 5.09 6.63
CA ASP A 362 -10.53 4.14 7.74
C ASP A 362 -9.27 4.39 8.59
N GLY A 363 -8.33 5.21 8.12
CA GLY A 363 -7.11 5.55 8.87
C GLY A 363 -7.39 6.45 10.06
N GLY A 364 -7.05 5.96 11.25
CA GLY A 364 -7.30 6.67 12.49
C GLY A 364 -6.24 7.73 12.80
N ILE A 365 -6.71 8.89 13.27
CA ILE A 365 -5.85 9.94 13.84
C ILE A 365 -5.56 9.62 15.31
N ALA A 366 -6.60 9.29 16.09
CA ALA A 366 -6.48 9.01 17.52
C ALA A 366 -6.11 7.56 17.82
N ASP A 367 -6.82 6.63 17.16
CA ASP A 367 -6.79 5.19 17.44
C ASP A 367 -6.20 4.42 16.26
N ASP A 368 -5.53 3.30 16.55
CA ASP A 368 -4.94 2.45 15.50
C ASP A 368 -6.01 1.82 14.62
N SER A 369 -5.72 1.71 13.33
CA SER A 369 -6.59 1.09 12.33
C SER A 369 -6.00 -0.23 11.86
N ASP A 370 -6.87 -1.15 11.43
CA ASP A 370 -6.45 -2.46 10.93
C ASP A 370 -6.61 -2.53 9.41
N TYR A 371 -5.56 -2.97 8.73
CA TYR A 371 -5.59 -3.24 7.31
C TYR A 371 -6.33 -4.57 7.08
N SER A 372 -7.35 -4.56 6.22
CA SER A 372 -8.09 -5.75 5.87
C SER A 372 -8.55 -5.69 4.42
N ASN A 373 -8.22 -6.74 3.65
CA ASN A 373 -8.72 -6.90 2.29
C ASN A 373 -10.26 -6.92 2.26
N ALA A 374 -10.90 -7.58 3.23
CA ALA A 374 -12.35 -7.60 3.36
C ALA A 374 -12.92 -6.19 3.63
N ALA A 375 -12.25 -5.40 4.47
CA ALA A 375 -12.64 -4.02 4.71
C ALA A 375 -12.51 -3.15 3.45
N ILE A 376 -11.43 -3.30 2.67
CA ILE A 376 -11.23 -2.58 1.41
C ILE A 376 -12.36 -2.92 0.43
N VAL A 377 -12.69 -4.21 0.27
CA VAL A 377 -13.81 -4.67 -0.57
C VAL A 377 -15.13 -4.06 -0.11
N ASP A 378 -15.40 -4.07 1.20
CA ASP A 378 -16.63 -3.51 1.77
C ASP A 378 -16.73 -2.00 1.52
N ARG A 379 -15.65 -1.24 1.72
CA ARG A 379 -15.61 0.21 1.46
C ARG A 379 -15.76 0.51 -0.02
N TYR A 380 -15.08 -0.25 -0.88
CA TYR A 380 -15.23 -0.13 -2.33
C TYR A 380 -16.68 -0.32 -2.74
N LYS A 381 -17.32 -1.41 -2.31
CA LYS A 381 -18.72 -1.71 -2.64
C LYS A 381 -19.66 -0.64 -2.11
N LYS A 382 -19.65 -0.39 -0.80
CA LYS A 382 -20.64 0.50 -0.16
C LYS A 382 -20.51 1.95 -0.60
N HIS A 383 -19.28 2.49 -0.61
CA HIS A 383 -19.06 3.92 -0.85
C HIS A 383 -18.78 4.23 -2.32
N LEU A 384 -17.86 3.51 -2.94
CA LEU A 384 -17.41 3.87 -4.29
C LEU A 384 -18.36 3.33 -5.36
N GLN A 385 -18.68 2.04 -5.33
CA GLN A 385 -19.49 1.38 -6.35
C GLN A 385 -21.00 1.64 -6.19
N TRP A 386 -21.61 1.17 -5.09
CA TRP A 386 -23.06 1.19 -4.89
C TRP A 386 -23.63 2.56 -4.55
N SER A 387 -22.79 3.47 -4.07
CA SER A 387 -23.18 4.83 -3.73
C SER A 387 -22.77 5.81 -4.84
N LEU A 388 -21.48 6.15 -4.97
CA LEU A 388 -21.02 7.17 -5.94
C LEU A 388 -21.16 6.71 -7.40
N GLY A 389 -20.65 5.54 -7.75
CA GLY A 389 -20.70 4.97 -9.10
C GLY A 389 -22.14 4.73 -9.57
N ASN A 390 -22.98 4.14 -8.72
CA ASN A 390 -24.39 3.92 -9.00
C ASN A 390 -25.15 5.23 -9.20
N LEU A 391 -24.98 6.24 -8.33
CA LEU A 391 -25.64 7.53 -8.50
C LEU A 391 -25.22 8.20 -9.81
N THR A 392 -23.92 8.16 -10.12
CA THR A 392 -23.37 8.67 -11.38
C THR A 392 -24.06 8.00 -12.57
N GLY A 393 -24.12 6.67 -12.61
CA GLY A 393 -24.77 5.92 -13.68
C GLY A 393 -26.28 6.18 -13.76
N ARG A 394 -26.97 6.28 -12.62
CA ARG A 394 -28.42 6.55 -12.55
C ARG A 394 -28.78 7.91 -13.11
N ILE A 395 -27.91 8.91 -13.05
CA ILE A 395 -28.19 10.27 -13.52
C ILE A 395 -27.73 10.49 -14.96
N THR A 396 -26.57 9.95 -15.34
CA THR A 396 -25.89 10.31 -16.60
C THR A 396 -26.21 9.40 -17.78
N ARG A 397 -26.69 8.18 -17.54
CA ARG A 397 -26.94 7.17 -18.60
C ARG A 397 -28.36 7.13 -19.17
N PRO A 398 -29.43 7.38 -18.39
CA PRO A 398 -30.78 7.23 -18.92
C PRO A 398 -31.07 8.17 -20.09
N LYS A 399 -31.60 7.62 -21.19
CA LYS A 399 -32.07 8.40 -22.35
C LYS A 399 -33.41 9.13 -22.12
N ALA A 400 -34.03 8.89 -20.97
CA ALA A 400 -35.34 9.44 -20.62
C ALA A 400 -35.27 10.94 -20.23
N TRP A 401 -34.07 11.46 -20.00
CA TRP A 401 -33.82 12.88 -19.77
C TRP A 401 -32.43 13.26 -20.30
N ASP A 402 -32.22 14.56 -20.45
CA ASP A 402 -30.94 15.13 -20.88
C ASP A 402 -30.36 15.98 -19.74
N VAL A 403 -29.18 15.62 -19.22
CA VAL A 403 -28.59 16.30 -18.06
C VAL A 403 -28.32 17.77 -18.38
N ARG A 404 -27.74 18.07 -19.55
CA ARG A 404 -27.45 19.44 -19.99
C ARG A 404 -28.70 20.33 -20.00
N PHE A 405 -29.79 19.83 -20.58
CA PHE A 405 -31.07 20.51 -20.65
C PHE A 405 -31.65 20.77 -19.26
N ASN A 406 -31.58 19.78 -18.35
CA ASN A 406 -32.07 19.96 -16.99
C ASN A 406 -31.26 20.98 -16.19
N VAL A 407 -29.93 21.03 -16.39
CA VAL A 407 -29.04 22.05 -15.80
C VAL A 407 -29.38 23.44 -16.35
N GLU A 408 -29.53 23.61 -17.66
CA GLU A 408 -29.93 24.88 -18.27
C GLU A 408 -31.32 25.34 -17.82
N MET A 409 -32.27 24.41 -17.68
CA MET A 409 -33.61 24.72 -17.20
C MET A 409 -33.64 25.11 -15.73
N ALA A 410 -32.71 24.62 -14.90
CA ALA A 410 -32.65 24.98 -13.49
C ALA A 410 -32.30 26.46 -13.26
N GLU A 411 -31.60 27.10 -14.20
CA GLU A 411 -31.36 28.55 -14.19
C GLU A 411 -32.65 29.34 -14.49
N ARG A 412 -33.48 28.83 -15.40
CA ARG A 412 -34.66 29.53 -15.94
C ARG A 412 -35.95 29.27 -15.17
N LEU A 413 -36.03 28.15 -14.46
CA LEU A 413 -37.22 27.75 -13.72
C LEU A 413 -37.14 28.21 -12.26
N PRO A 414 -38.19 28.87 -11.71
CA PRO A 414 -38.21 29.26 -10.31
C PRO A 414 -38.17 28.00 -9.41
N PRO A 415 -37.61 28.10 -8.19
CA PRO A 415 -37.73 27.04 -7.19
C PRO A 415 -39.21 26.66 -6.99
N ILE A 416 -39.48 25.37 -6.82
CA ILE A 416 -40.84 24.91 -6.52
C ILE A 416 -41.22 25.49 -5.16
N GLY A 417 -42.22 26.39 -5.13
CA GLY A 417 -42.59 27.21 -3.97
C GLY A 417 -43.12 26.48 -2.73
N ASP A 418 -42.94 25.15 -2.63
CA ASP A 418 -43.26 24.37 -1.43
C ASP A 418 -41.99 24.16 -0.59
N VAL A 419 -41.93 24.82 0.57
CA VAL A 419 -40.81 24.74 1.52
C VAL A 419 -40.63 23.30 2.08
N GLN A 420 -41.65 22.43 1.99
CA GLN A 420 -41.63 21.07 2.57
C GLN A 420 -41.58 19.92 1.57
N ASN A 421 -41.16 20.15 0.32
CA ASN A 421 -41.00 19.05 -0.64
C ASN A 421 -39.56 18.47 -0.66
N LEU A 422 -39.41 17.28 -1.25
CA LEU A 422 -38.13 16.55 -1.35
C LEU A 422 -37.02 17.38 -2.02
N GLN A 423 -37.36 18.19 -3.05
CA GLN A 423 -36.40 19.01 -3.78
C GLN A 423 -35.85 20.16 -2.91
N SER A 424 -36.71 20.81 -2.11
CA SER A 424 -36.31 21.89 -1.19
C SER A 424 -35.38 21.38 -0.08
N ALA A 425 -35.64 20.16 0.44
CA ALA A 425 -34.76 19.51 1.41
C ALA A 425 -33.37 19.20 0.81
N GLN A 426 -33.33 18.62 -0.39
CA GLN A 426 -32.06 18.34 -1.09
C GLN A 426 -31.29 19.64 -1.41
N ASP A 427 -31.97 20.69 -1.87
CA ASP A 427 -31.35 22.00 -2.13
C ASP A 427 -30.69 22.59 -0.87
N THR A 428 -31.37 22.47 0.28
CA THR A 428 -30.84 22.93 1.58
C THR A 428 -29.62 22.13 2.01
N LEU A 429 -29.65 20.80 1.85
CA LEU A 429 -28.51 19.91 2.12
C LEU A 429 -27.27 20.35 1.31
N LEU A 430 -27.45 20.60 0.00
CA LEU A 430 -26.34 20.96 -0.87
C LEU A 430 -25.77 22.36 -0.60
N LYS A 431 -26.57 23.29 -0.09
CA LYS A 431 -26.09 24.64 0.29
C LYS A 431 -25.12 24.60 1.47
N GLY A 432 -25.31 23.71 2.44
CA GLY A 432 -24.42 23.56 3.60
C GLY A 432 -23.25 22.60 3.39
N PHE A 433 -23.30 21.77 2.33
CA PHE A 433 -22.35 20.69 2.09
C PHE A 433 -20.87 21.13 1.99
N PRO A 434 -20.50 22.13 1.17
CA PRO A 434 -19.10 22.52 1.00
C PRO A 434 -18.45 23.02 2.29
N GLU A 435 -19.18 23.81 3.09
CA GLU A 435 -18.71 24.35 4.37
C GLU A 435 -18.55 23.25 5.43
N ALA A 436 -19.44 22.24 5.43
CA ALA A 436 -19.30 21.09 6.33
C ALA A 436 -18.00 20.31 6.03
N VAL A 437 -17.66 20.13 4.75
CA VAL A 437 -16.39 19.50 4.34
C VAL A 437 -15.20 20.39 4.71
N SER A 438 -15.28 21.70 4.46
CA SER A 438 -14.21 22.63 4.83
C SER A 438 -13.92 22.62 6.32
N ALA A 439 -14.95 22.63 7.17
CA ALA A 439 -14.78 22.58 8.61
C ALA A 439 -14.00 21.33 9.08
N GLN A 440 -14.23 20.17 8.45
CA GLN A 440 -13.48 18.94 8.76
C GLN A 440 -12.02 19.04 8.32
N MET A 441 -11.75 19.60 7.13
CA MET A 441 -10.38 19.76 6.63
C MET A 441 -9.59 20.82 7.40
N ASP A 442 -10.22 21.93 7.78
CA ASP A 442 -9.62 22.96 8.63
C ASP A 442 -9.31 22.43 10.05
N ALA A 443 -10.06 21.43 10.52
CA ALA A 443 -9.79 20.69 11.74
C ALA A 443 -8.78 19.54 11.59
N LEU A 444 -8.13 19.41 10.42
CA LEU A 444 -7.21 18.32 10.08
C LEU A 444 -7.84 16.92 10.22
N ASN A 445 -9.12 16.78 9.83
CA ASN A 445 -9.87 15.53 9.86
C ASN A 445 -10.34 15.08 8.45
N PRO A 446 -9.43 14.58 7.58
CA PRO A 446 -9.78 14.06 6.26
C PRO A 446 -10.82 12.92 6.28
N ALA A 447 -10.78 12.05 7.29
CA ALA A 447 -11.79 10.99 7.46
C ALA A 447 -13.19 11.57 7.69
N GLY A 448 -13.29 12.63 8.51
CA GLY A 448 -14.53 13.37 8.71
C GLY A 448 -15.05 14.01 7.43
N ALA A 449 -14.16 14.63 6.65
CA ALA A 449 -14.50 15.22 5.36
C ALA A 449 -15.08 14.18 4.37
N LEU A 450 -14.45 13.01 4.27
CA LEU A 450 -14.96 11.91 3.44
C LEU A 450 -16.31 11.39 3.93
N ARG A 451 -16.54 11.30 5.25
CA ARG A 451 -17.84 10.91 5.80
C ARG A 451 -18.95 11.89 5.43
N GLU A 452 -18.69 13.21 5.47
CA GLU A 452 -19.65 14.21 5.03
C GLU A 452 -19.98 14.07 3.54
N ILE A 453 -18.96 13.91 2.69
CA ILE A 453 -19.14 13.69 1.25
C ILE A 453 -19.98 12.43 0.99
N MET A 454 -19.63 11.32 1.62
CA MET A 454 -20.35 10.06 1.43
C MET A 454 -21.77 10.10 1.99
N SER A 455 -22.00 10.85 3.07
CA SER A 455 -23.34 11.12 3.61
C SER A 455 -24.22 11.84 2.60
N VAL A 456 -23.72 12.90 1.95
CA VAL A 456 -24.47 13.63 0.92
C VAL A 456 -24.77 12.73 -0.30
N ILE A 457 -23.82 11.92 -0.75
CA ILE A 457 -24.05 10.95 -1.84
C ILE A 457 -25.14 9.94 -1.47
N THR A 458 -25.11 9.42 -0.23
CA THR A 458 -26.12 8.48 0.28
C THR A 458 -27.50 9.12 0.35
N GLN A 459 -27.59 10.34 0.89
CA GLN A 459 -28.84 11.10 0.97
C GLN A 459 -29.38 11.44 -0.43
N THR A 460 -28.51 11.73 -1.38
CA THR A 460 -28.89 11.99 -2.78
C THR A 460 -29.42 10.73 -3.47
N ASN A 461 -28.82 9.56 -3.22
CA ASN A 461 -29.35 8.28 -3.69
C ASN A 461 -30.76 8.01 -3.14
N LYS A 462 -30.99 8.31 -1.86
CA LYS A 462 -32.32 8.22 -1.25
C LYS A 462 -33.29 9.22 -1.88
N PHE A 463 -32.89 10.48 -2.03
CA PHE A 463 -33.69 11.52 -2.69
C PHE A 463 -34.16 11.10 -4.09
N ILE A 464 -33.25 10.62 -4.94
CA ILE A 464 -33.61 10.13 -6.28
C ILE A 464 -34.50 8.90 -6.22
N THR A 465 -34.32 8.05 -5.22
CA THR A 465 -35.17 6.88 -5.01
C THR A 465 -36.60 7.26 -4.67
N ASP A 466 -36.76 8.22 -3.76
CA ASP A 466 -38.07 8.71 -3.32
C ASP A 466 -38.75 9.60 -4.38
N ALA A 467 -37.98 10.38 -5.14
CA ALA A 467 -38.49 11.26 -6.19
C ALA A 467 -38.90 10.52 -7.47
N GLN A 468 -38.39 9.30 -7.70
CA GLN A 468 -38.73 8.42 -8.82
C GLN A 468 -38.75 9.11 -10.21
N PRO A 469 -37.72 9.88 -10.62
CA PRO A 469 -37.73 10.64 -11.87
C PRO A 469 -37.95 9.76 -13.11
N TRP A 470 -37.55 8.48 -13.10
CA TRP A 470 -37.76 7.55 -14.21
C TRP A 470 -39.23 7.19 -14.44
N VAL A 471 -40.09 7.29 -13.43
CA VAL A 471 -41.54 7.06 -13.58
C VAL A 471 -42.14 8.27 -14.30
N ALA A 472 -41.84 9.47 -13.81
CA ALA A 472 -42.29 10.71 -14.42
C ALA A 472 -41.80 10.83 -15.88
N ALA A 473 -40.53 10.53 -16.14
CA ALA A 473 -39.95 10.61 -17.49
C ALA A 473 -40.58 9.64 -18.51
N LYS A 474 -41.29 8.60 -18.06
CA LYS A 474 -42.03 7.66 -18.93
C LYS A 474 -43.51 7.99 -19.08
N ALA A 475 -44.04 8.93 -18.30
CA ALA A 475 -45.45 9.30 -18.34
C ALA A 475 -45.77 10.09 -19.63
N LYS A 476 -46.89 9.76 -20.28
CA LYS A 476 -47.26 10.37 -21.57
C LYS A 476 -47.82 11.80 -21.46
N ASN A 477 -48.40 12.17 -20.32
CA ASN A 477 -49.07 13.45 -20.09
C ASN A 477 -48.74 14.00 -18.69
N LEU A 478 -47.52 14.51 -18.50
CA LEU A 478 -47.17 15.23 -17.27
C LEU A 478 -47.81 16.62 -17.27
N ASN A 479 -48.33 17.05 -16.12
CA ASN A 479 -48.65 18.46 -15.94
C ASN A 479 -47.36 19.28 -15.68
N LEU A 480 -47.45 20.61 -15.81
CA LEU A 480 -46.31 21.53 -15.65
C LEU A 480 -45.57 21.34 -14.31
N ARG A 481 -46.29 21.02 -13.23
CA ARG A 481 -45.70 20.85 -11.90
C ARG A 481 -44.93 19.53 -11.79
N GLU A 482 -45.41 18.46 -12.40
CA GLU A 482 -44.72 17.17 -12.44
C GLU A 482 -43.47 17.24 -13.31
N GLU A 483 -43.56 17.94 -14.44
CA GLU A 483 -42.40 18.20 -15.31
C GLU A 483 -41.33 19.02 -14.58
N GLN A 484 -41.71 20.08 -13.87
CA GLN A 484 -40.77 20.85 -13.04
C GLN A 484 -40.12 20.00 -11.94
N LYS A 485 -40.90 19.12 -11.27
CA LYS A 485 -40.36 18.20 -10.25
C LYS A 485 -39.32 17.24 -10.84
N LEU A 486 -39.64 16.61 -11.98
CA LEU A 486 -38.70 15.74 -12.69
C LEU A 486 -37.40 16.48 -12.99
N ARG A 487 -37.50 17.65 -13.62
CA ARG A 487 -36.33 18.43 -14.04
C ARG A 487 -35.48 18.87 -12.86
N ARG A 488 -36.13 19.39 -11.81
CA ARG A 488 -35.44 19.81 -10.59
C ARG A 488 -34.76 18.63 -9.88
N SER A 489 -35.38 17.45 -9.87
CA SER A 489 -34.77 16.26 -9.28
C SER A 489 -33.53 15.78 -10.02
N VAL A 490 -33.56 15.77 -11.36
CA VAL A 490 -32.37 15.43 -12.15
C VAL A 490 -31.26 16.46 -11.94
N TYR A 491 -31.59 17.75 -11.98
CA TYR A 491 -30.63 18.83 -11.72
C TYR A 491 -29.99 18.71 -10.34
N LEU A 492 -30.78 18.58 -9.26
CA LEU A 492 -30.23 18.53 -7.91
C LEU A 492 -29.33 17.32 -7.69
N ALA A 493 -29.61 16.18 -8.32
CA ALA A 493 -28.71 15.02 -8.24
C ALA A 493 -27.44 15.19 -9.09
N ALA A 494 -27.55 15.77 -10.29
CA ALA A 494 -26.38 16.13 -11.09
C ALA A 494 -25.50 17.16 -10.36
N GLU A 495 -26.10 18.14 -9.71
CA GLU A 495 -25.41 19.16 -8.91
C GLU A 495 -24.78 18.55 -7.66
N SER A 496 -25.45 17.59 -7.01
CA SER A 496 -24.85 16.83 -5.91
C SER A 496 -23.57 16.11 -6.36
N LEU A 497 -23.62 15.43 -7.51
CA LEU A 497 -22.45 14.76 -8.10
C LEU A 497 -21.34 15.75 -8.48
N ARG A 498 -21.68 16.93 -9.01
CA ARG A 498 -20.72 18.00 -9.34
C ARG A 498 -19.99 18.48 -8.09
N LEU A 499 -20.75 18.84 -7.04
CA LEU A 499 -20.19 19.28 -5.78
C LEU A 499 -19.33 18.19 -5.13
N SER A 500 -19.82 16.94 -5.10
CA SER A 500 -19.04 15.81 -4.57
C SER A 500 -17.77 15.58 -5.39
N GLY A 501 -17.83 15.63 -6.73
CA GLY A 501 -16.67 15.49 -7.59
C GLY A 501 -15.60 16.55 -7.31
N ILE A 502 -16.01 17.82 -7.14
CA ILE A 502 -15.07 18.90 -6.82
C ILE A 502 -14.40 18.65 -5.46
N LEU A 503 -15.19 18.30 -4.44
CA LEU A 503 -14.72 18.09 -3.08
C LEU A 503 -13.93 16.79 -2.90
N LEU A 504 -14.07 15.80 -3.80
CA LEU A 504 -13.33 14.54 -3.78
C LEU A 504 -11.92 14.63 -4.39
N GLN A 505 -11.60 15.68 -5.16
CA GLN A 505 -10.30 15.84 -5.83
C GLN A 505 -9.07 15.69 -4.90
N PRO A 506 -9.09 16.14 -3.63
CA PRO A 506 -7.96 15.95 -2.73
C PRO A 506 -7.75 14.49 -2.27
N PHE A 507 -8.79 13.67 -2.35
CA PHE A 507 -8.81 12.33 -1.78
C PHE A 507 -8.58 11.26 -2.85
N ILE A 508 -9.33 11.35 -3.96
CA ILE A 508 -9.32 10.42 -5.09
C ILE A 508 -9.18 11.18 -6.42
N PRO A 509 -8.00 11.76 -6.70
CA PRO A 509 -7.81 12.74 -7.77
C PRO A 509 -8.24 12.24 -9.16
N ASP A 510 -7.95 10.99 -9.52
CA ASP A 510 -8.30 10.49 -10.86
C ASP A 510 -9.80 10.29 -11.01
N LYS A 511 -10.42 9.64 -10.04
CA LYS A 511 -11.85 9.29 -10.06
C LYS A 511 -12.73 10.50 -9.84
N ALA A 512 -12.27 11.48 -9.06
CA ALA A 512 -12.92 12.78 -8.97
C ALA A 512 -12.85 13.53 -10.32
N GLY A 513 -11.69 13.53 -10.99
CA GLY A 513 -11.53 14.08 -12.33
C GLY A 513 -12.43 13.40 -13.36
N GLU A 514 -12.44 12.07 -13.37
CA GLU A 514 -13.27 11.24 -14.25
C GLU A 514 -14.77 11.51 -14.06
N LEU A 515 -15.22 11.63 -12.80
CA LEU A 515 -16.61 12.02 -12.50
C LEU A 515 -16.96 13.39 -13.07
N LEU A 516 -16.09 14.37 -12.89
CA LEU A 516 -16.30 15.73 -13.39
C LEU A 516 -16.27 15.79 -14.92
N ASP A 517 -15.47 14.95 -15.57
CA ASP A 517 -15.46 14.77 -17.03
C ASP A 517 -16.76 14.13 -17.54
N ILE A 518 -17.26 13.09 -16.86
CA ILE A 518 -18.56 12.46 -17.16
C ILE A 518 -19.70 13.48 -17.06
N LEU A 519 -19.66 14.38 -16.07
CA LEU A 519 -20.64 15.45 -15.90
C LEU A 519 -20.44 16.61 -16.88
N GLY A 520 -19.31 16.70 -17.57
CA GLY A 520 -19.01 17.79 -18.50
C GLY A 520 -18.59 19.10 -17.83
N VAL A 521 -18.07 19.05 -16.61
CA VAL A 521 -17.66 20.24 -15.85
C VAL A 521 -16.36 20.78 -16.42
N ASP A 522 -16.26 22.08 -16.65
CA ASP A 522 -15.01 22.65 -17.17
C ASP A 522 -13.89 22.64 -16.12
N GLU A 523 -12.63 22.47 -16.53
CA GLU A 523 -11.48 22.47 -15.60
C GLU A 523 -11.38 23.77 -14.80
N SER A 524 -11.72 24.90 -15.44
CA SER A 524 -11.76 26.21 -14.78
C SER A 524 -12.86 26.34 -13.72
N ARG A 525 -13.76 25.36 -13.63
CA ARG A 525 -14.95 25.32 -12.76
C ARG A 525 -14.90 24.20 -11.72
N ARG A 526 -13.69 23.72 -11.40
CA ARG A 526 -13.42 22.64 -10.45
C ARG A 526 -12.75 23.12 -9.16
N LYS A 527 -12.82 24.42 -8.82
CA LYS A 527 -12.26 24.95 -7.58
C LYS A 527 -13.28 24.94 -6.45
N PHE A 528 -12.81 25.13 -5.21
CA PHE A 528 -13.69 25.19 -4.04
C PHE A 528 -14.77 26.27 -4.19
N ASP A 529 -14.42 27.42 -4.78
CA ASP A 529 -15.38 28.50 -5.04
C ASP A 529 -16.49 28.14 -6.04
N ASP A 530 -16.26 27.16 -6.92
CA ASP A 530 -17.26 26.60 -7.83
C ASP A 530 -18.11 25.52 -7.17
N ALA A 531 -17.70 25.00 -6.01
CA ALA A 531 -18.48 24.03 -5.23
C ALA A 531 -19.65 24.72 -4.51
N LYS A 532 -20.48 25.49 -5.21
CA LYS A 532 -21.70 26.12 -4.69
C LYS A 532 -22.87 25.78 -5.58
N VAL A 533 -24.04 25.54 -5.00
CA VAL A 533 -25.26 25.21 -5.76
C VAL A 533 -25.56 26.31 -6.77
N GLY A 534 -25.67 25.94 -8.04
CA GLY A 534 -25.97 26.89 -9.12
C GLY A 534 -24.81 27.83 -9.45
N ALA A 535 -23.58 27.51 -9.01
CA ALA A 535 -22.41 28.26 -9.43
C ALA A 535 -22.16 28.10 -10.93
N ASP A 536 -22.46 26.94 -11.51
CA ASP A 536 -22.21 26.60 -12.90
C ASP A 536 -23.46 25.96 -13.54
N PHE A 537 -24.03 26.63 -14.55
CA PHE A 537 -25.12 26.12 -15.37
C PHE A 537 -24.67 25.74 -16.78
N THR A 538 -23.36 25.53 -17.01
CA THR A 538 -22.79 25.21 -18.34
C THR A 538 -22.45 23.73 -18.52
N TYR A 539 -22.37 22.96 -17.44
CA TYR A 539 -22.11 21.51 -17.48
C TYR A 539 -23.30 20.68 -17.98
N GLY A 540 -23.09 19.37 -18.11
CA GLY A 540 -24.10 18.37 -18.47
C GLY A 540 -23.92 17.72 -19.84
N VAL A 541 -22.96 18.21 -20.65
CA VAL A 541 -22.49 17.53 -21.87
C VAL A 541 -21.21 16.75 -21.54
N PRO A 542 -21.24 15.40 -21.53
CA PRO A 542 -20.09 14.61 -21.08
C PRO A 542 -18.85 14.86 -21.94
N LYS A 543 -17.71 15.12 -21.28
CA LYS A 543 -16.37 15.10 -21.90
C LYS A 543 -15.83 13.68 -22.04
N ARG A 544 -16.39 12.74 -21.28
CA ARG A 544 -16.09 11.31 -21.26
C ARG A 544 -17.39 10.51 -21.23
N ASP A 545 -17.43 9.37 -21.93
CA ASP A 545 -18.61 8.50 -21.92
C ASP A 545 -18.87 7.95 -20.50
N PRO A 546 -20.09 8.10 -19.93
CA PRO A 546 -20.46 7.52 -18.64
C PRO A 546 -20.51 5.98 -18.61
N GLY A 547 -20.29 5.33 -19.75
CA GLY A 547 -20.40 3.88 -19.91
C GLY A 547 -21.84 3.42 -20.05
N LYS A 548 -22.02 2.20 -20.55
CA LYS A 548 -23.32 1.57 -20.85
C LYS A 548 -23.82 0.65 -19.73
N SER A 549 -22.95 0.24 -18.81
CA SER A 549 -23.20 -0.80 -17.79
C SER A 549 -22.45 -0.51 -16.48
N ALA A 550 -22.61 -1.37 -15.47
CA ALA A 550 -21.83 -1.26 -14.25
C ALA A 550 -20.32 -1.51 -14.49
N TYR A 551 -19.97 -2.36 -15.46
CA TYR A 551 -18.59 -2.83 -15.71
C TYR A 551 -17.70 -1.81 -16.42
N ASP A 552 -18.29 -0.81 -17.08
CA ASP A 552 -17.62 0.31 -17.73
C ASP A 552 -18.00 1.65 -17.05
N GLY A 553 -18.48 1.60 -15.81
CA GLY A 553 -18.79 2.77 -15.00
C GLY A 553 -17.60 3.33 -14.22
N LEU A 554 -17.85 4.45 -13.52
CA LEU A 554 -16.84 5.16 -12.72
C LEU A 554 -16.10 4.23 -11.75
N PHE A 555 -16.84 3.31 -11.10
CA PHE A 555 -16.31 2.26 -10.24
C PHE A 555 -16.88 0.91 -10.68
N PRO A 556 -16.18 0.14 -11.53
CA PRO A 556 -16.65 -1.15 -12.00
C PRO A 556 -16.64 -2.22 -10.88
N PRO A 557 -17.38 -3.33 -11.00
CA PRO A 557 -17.24 -4.47 -10.08
C PRO A 557 -15.80 -4.93 -9.95
N LEU A 558 -15.42 -5.29 -8.73
CA LEU A 558 -14.11 -5.92 -8.48
C LEU A 558 -14.11 -7.30 -9.12
N ALA A 559 -13.01 -7.69 -9.77
CA ALA A 559 -12.89 -8.97 -10.48
C ALA A 559 -13.12 -10.21 -9.59
N VAL A 560 -13.19 -10.05 -8.27
CA VAL A 560 -13.42 -11.10 -7.27
C VAL A 560 -14.91 -11.56 -7.23
N GLU A 561 -15.82 -11.01 -8.05
CA GLU A 561 -17.28 -11.15 -7.86
C GLU A 561 -18.08 -12.06 -8.83
N ASP A 562 -17.56 -12.60 -9.92
CA ASP A 562 -18.40 -13.36 -10.87
C ASP A 562 -18.58 -14.86 -10.52
N ASN A 563 -18.95 -15.16 -9.27
CA ASN A 563 -19.46 -16.47 -8.84
C ASN A 563 -21.01 -16.48 -8.78
N LYS A 564 -21.68 -16.24 -9.92
CA LYS A 564 -23.13 -16.50 -10.04
C LYS A 564 -23.36 -17.79 -10.83
N PHE A 565 -23.79 -18.82 -10.11
CA PHE A 565 -24.24 -20.12 -10.61
C PHE A 565 -25.30 -19.99 -11.72
N TYR A 566 -25.01 -20.52 -12.91
CA TYR A 566 -26.03 -20.87 -13.91
C TYR A 566 -26.48 -22.32 -13.66
N THR A 567 -27.79 -22.52 -13.45
CA THR A 567 -28.40 -23.85 -13.30
C THR A 567 -28.45 -24.55 -14.67
N ILE A 568 -27.71 -25.65 -14.85
CA ILE A 568 -27.70 -26.44 -16.10
C ILE A 568 -28.87 -27.43 -16.11
N GLN A 569 -29.69 -27.39 -17.16
CA GLN A 569 -30.67 -28.42 -17.48
C GLN A 569 -29.98 -29.65 -18.11
N LYS A 570 -30.21 -30.83 -17.51
CA LYS A 570 -30.06 -32.25 -17.94
C LYS A 570 -29.00 -32.68 -18.99
N PRO A 571 -28.31 -33.83 -18.76
CA PRO A 571 -27.20 -34.30 -19.60
C PRO A 571 -27.65 -35.13 -20.82
N ILE A 572 -26.87 -35.09 -21.90
CA ILE A 572 -26.93 -35.98 -23.08
C ILE A 572 -25.61 -36.78 -23.18
N PRO A 573 -25.61 -38.09 -23.55
CA PRO A 573 -24.49 -38.99 -23.32
C PRO A 573 -23.41 -39.01 -24.41
N ILE A 574 -22.21 -39.41 -23.98
CA ILE A 574 -20.93 -39.42 -24.70
C ILE A 574 -20.83 -40.58 -25.71
N ARG A 575 -20.39 -40.30 -26.94
CA ARG A 575 -19.75 -41.31 -27.82
C ARG A 575 -18.56 -40.76 -28.63
N SER A 576 -17.46 -41.50 -28.49
CA SER A 576 -16.29 -41.68 -29.37
C SER A 576 -15.36 -40.50 -29.67
N ILE A 577 -14.15 -40.58 -29.11
CA ILE A 577 -12.95 -39.85 -29.53
C ILE A 577 -12.24 -40.67 -30.63
N VAL A 578 -11.98 -40.06 -31.78
CA VAL A 578 -11.10 -40.59 -32.83
C VAL A 578 -9.89 -39.66 -32.97
N VAL A 579 -8.70 -40.24 -32.86
CA VAL A 579 -7.41 -39.56 -32.98
C VAL A 579 -7.08 -39.31 -34.45
N ARG A 580 -6.81 -38.05 -34.85
CA ARG A 580 -5.98 -37.72 -36.02
C ARG A 580 -5.10 -36.51 -35.76
N GLN A 581 -3.84 -36.66 -36.16
CA GLN A 581 -2.78 -35.67 -36.19
C GLN A 581 -3.14 -34.51 -37.14
N THR A 582 -3.33 -33.30 -36.61
CA THR A 582 -3.01 -31.96 -37.17
C THR A 582 -3.83 -30.89 -36.45
N GLY A 583 -3.15 -29.94 -35.80
CA GLY A 583 -3.55 -28.53 -35.56
C GLY A 583 -4.98 -28.20 -35.09
N TYR A 584 -5.07 -27.64 -33.87
CA TYR A 584 -6.19 -26.90 -33.26
C TYR A 584 -7.43 -27.70 -32.86
N TYR A 585 -7.75 -27.68 -31.55
CA TYR A 585 -8.99 -28.18 -30.98
C TYR A 585 -9.92 -27.00 -30.65
N CYS A 586 -11.13 -27.01 -31.19
CA CYS A 586 -12.22 -26.12 -30.78
C CYS A 586 -13.19 -26.84 -29.83
N LEU A 587 -13.32 -26.25 -28.63
CA LEU A 587 -14.48 -26.13 -27.73
C LEU A 587 -15.51 -27.27 -27.68
N GLY A 588 -15.33 -28.14 -26.67
CA GLY A 588 -16.43 -28.58 -25.80
C GLY A 588 -16.31 -27.87 -24.44
N GLU A 589 -17.40 -27.76 -23.67
CA GLU A 589 -17.35 -27.08 -22.36
C GLU A 589 -16.26 -27.68 -21.44
N PRO A 590 -15.49 -26.85 -20.73
CA PRO A 590 -14.40 -27.33 -19.89
C PRO A 590 -14.96 -28.08 -18.68
N ILE A 591 -14.74 -29.40 -18.62
CA ILE A 591 -14.81 -30.14 -17.37
C ILE A 591 -13.63 -29.65 -16.52
N ARG A 592 -13.89 -29.09 -15.32
CA ARG A 592 -12.82 -28.78 -14.36
C ARG A 592 -12.14 -30.07 -13.92
N LEU A 593 -10.91 -30.29 -14.39
CA LEU A 593 -10.14 -31.49 -14.09
C LEU A 593 -9.78 -31.58 -12.59
N THR A 594 -9.57 -30.43 -11.96
CA THR A 594 -9.33 -30.24 -10.52
C THR A 594 -10.40 -30.88 -9.63
N LEU A 595 -11.57 -31.20 -10.17
CA LEU A 595 -12.76 -31.57 -9.41
C LEU A 595 -13.19 -33.03 -9.54
N SER A 596 -12.64 -33.80 -10.49
CA SER A 596 -13.25 -35.07 -10.90
C SER A 596 -12.31 -36.28 -10.92
N GLN A 597 -11.02 -36.08 -10.66
CA GLN A 597 -10.02 -37.16 -10.72
C GLN A 597 -9.11 -37.19 -9.50
N ALA A 598 -8.91 -38.40 -8.99
CA ALA A 598 -7.79 -38.75 -8.12
C ALA A 598 -6.69 -39.41 -8.97
N VAL A 599 -5.43 -39.30 -8.54
CA VAL A 599 -4.30 -39.91 -9.23
C VAL A 599 -3.63 -40.92 -8.31
N SER A 600 -3.70 -42.19 -8.69
CA SER A 600 -3.09 -43.29 -7.95
C SER A 600 -1.76 -43.69 -8.59
N ALA A 601 -0.77 -43.99 -7.76
CA ALA A 601 0.49 -44.62 -8.13
C ALA A 601 0.90 -45.61 -7.02
N SER A 602 1.90 -46.44 -7.27
CA SER A 602 2.32 -47.53 -6.37
C SER A 602 2.57 -47.13 -4.91
N LYS A 603 2.91 -45.85 -4.66
CA LYS A 603 3.29 -45.34 -3.33
C LYS A 603 2.45 -44.17 -2.82
N VAL A 604 1.66 -43.53 -3.68
CA VAL A 604 0.90 -42.32 -3.33
C VAL A 604 -0.46 -42.34 -3.99
N LEU A 605 -1.46 -41.83 -3.27
CA LEU A 605 -2.75 -41.48 -3.81
C LEU A 605 -2.89 -39.96 -3.68
N LEU A 606 -3.05 -39.26 -4.80
CA LEU A 606 -3.32 -37.84 -4.84
C LEU A 606 -4.83 -37.64 -4.99
N VAL A 607 -5.47 -37.04 -4.00
CA VAL A 607 -6.91 -36.72 -4.05
C VAL A 607 -7.14 -35.20 -4.10
N PRO A 608 -8.18 -34.70 -4.79
CA PRO A 608 -8.53 -33.29 -4.75
C PRO A 608 -8.70 -32.78 -3.30
N TYR A 609 -8.23 -31.57 -3.02
CA TYR A 609 -8.42 -30.95 -1.70
C TYR A 609 -9.91 -30.63 -1.48
N ASP A 610 -10.46 -31.15 -0.39
CA ASP A 610 -11.91 -31.17 -0.14
C ASP A 610 -12.20 -30.90 1.34
N ARG A 611 -13.45 -30.53 1.64
CA ARG A 611 -13.90 -30.00 2.93
C ARG A 611 -13.47 -30.87 4.13
N HIS A 612 -13.57 -32.18 4.02
CA HIS A 612 -13.23 -33.11 5.12
C HIS A 612 -11.72 -33.18 5.45
N HIS A 613 -10.85 -32.71 4.54
CA HIS A 613 -9.40 -32.66 4.76
C HIS A 613 -8.97 -31.44 5.61
N VAL A 614 -9.80 -30.39 5.65
CA VAL A 614 -9.49 -29.07 6.23
C VAL A 614 -9.06 -29.17 7.69
N LEU A 615 -9.73 -30.01 8.50
CA LEU A 615 -9.40 -30.17 9.92
C LEU A 615 -7.96 -30.66 10.14
N LYS A 616 -7.53 -31.68 9.38
CA LYS A 616 -6.17 -32.23 9.50
C LYS A 616 -5.14 -31.30 8.88
N TYR A 617 -5.48 -30.67 7.76
CA TYR A 617 -4.64 -29.66 7.12
C TYR A 617 -4.37 -28.48 8.07
N HIS A 618 -5.42 -27.91 8.67
CA HIS A 618 -5.32 -26.85 9.68
C HIS A 618 -4.43 -27.27 10.87
N ALA A 619 -4.53 -28.53 11.32
CA ALA A 619 -3.67 -29.05 12.39
C ALA A 619 -2.19 -29.09 12.00
N TRP A 620 -1.86 -29.38 10.73
CA TRP A 620 -0.48 -29.30 10.24
C TRP A 620 0.04 -27.86 10.23
N MET A 621 -0.81 -26.90 9.86
CA MET A 621 -0.44 -25.47 9.78
C MET A 621 -0.29 -24.79 11.16
N GLY A 622 -0.79 -25.42 12.22
CA GLY A 622 -0.64 -24.94 13.61
C GLY A 622 0.76 -25.12 14.21
N ASP A 623 1.57 -26.04 13.66
CA ASP A 623 2.93 -26.33 14.15
C ASP A 623 3.97 -25.50 13.35
N PRO A 624 4.72 -24.58 14.00
CA PRO A 624 5.69 -23.71 13.32
C PRO A 624 6.84 -24.47 12.63
N ALA A 625 7.09 -25.75 12.96
CA ALA A 625 8.07 -26.60 12.28
C ALA A 625 7.51 -27.32 11.03
N LYS A 626 6.22 -27.19 10.75
CA LYS A 626 5.51 -27.88 9.67
C LYS A 626 4.78 -26.93 8.71
N ALA A 627 4.71 -25.65 9.00
CA ALA A 627 4.06 -24.67 8.14
C ALA A 627 4.89 -24.36 6.88
N THR A 628 4.34 -24.62 5.69
CA THR A 628 4.82 -24.06 4.42
C THR A 628 4.27 -22.65 4.25
N ALA A 629 5.08 -21.64 4.57
CA ALA A 629 5.01 -20.24 4.13
C ALA A 629 3.63 -19.53 3.99
N SER A 630 2.57 -20.02 4.65
CA SER A 630 1.23 -19.44 4.62
C SER A 630 0.83 -18.95 6.01
N GLU A 631 0.09 -17.84 6.02
CA GLU A 631 -0.41 -17.20 7.23
C GLU A 631 -1.22 -18.19 8.07
N ARG A 632 -1.16 -18.06 9.40
CA ARG A 632 -2.00 -18.90 10.28
C ARG A 632 -3.45 -18.45 10.17
N LEU A 633 -4.21 -19.15 9.33
CA LEU A 633 -5.65 -19.01 9.24
C LEU A 633 -6.31 -19.64 10.46
N ASN A 634 -7.44 -19.10 10.90
CA ASN A 634 -8.33 -19.83 11.79
C ASN A 634 -9.09 -20.93 11.01
N LEU A 635 -9.77 -21.85 11.71
CA LEU A 635 -10.39 -22.99 11.06
C LEU A 635 -11.48 -22.62 10.05
N GLU A 636 -12.25 -21.55 10.30
CA GLU A 636 -13.28 -21.05 9.37
C GLU A 636 -12.64 -20.48 8.11
N GLU A 637 -11.60 -19.68 8.27
CA GLU A 637 -10.78 -19.15 7.15
C GLU A 637 -10.11 -20.27 6.35
N GLU A 638 -9.72 -21.39 6.98
CA GLU A 638 -9.16 -22.55 6.27
C GLU A 638 -10.19 -23.25 5.38
N TYR A 639 -11.47 -23.30 5.80
CA TYR A 639 -12.55 -23.80 4.95
C TYR A 639 -12.80 -22.89 3.75
N GLU A 640 -12.83 -21.57 3.97
CA GLU A 640 -12.98 -20.59 2.88
C GLU A 640 -11.79 -20.64 1.91
N ASN A 641 -10.57 -20.78 2.45
CA ASN A 641 -9.35 -20.90 1.67
C ASN A 641 -9.34 -22.18 0.82
N GLN A 642 -9.78 -23.31 1.38
CA GLN A 642 -9.96 -24.56 0.64
C GLN A 642 -10.94 -24.40 -0.53
N GLU A 643 -12.08 -23.75 -0.31
CA GLU A 643 -13.05 -23.46 -1.38
C GLU A 643 -12.45 -22.53 -2.45
N SER A 644 -11.67 -21.54 -2.05
CA SER A 644 -11.00 -20.61 -2.98
C SER A 644 -9.95 -21.31 -3.84
N TRP A 645 -9.14 -22.20 -3.27
CA TRP A 645 -8.12 -22.97 -4.00
C TRP A 645 -8.76 -23.96 -4.95
N ARG A 646 -9.88 -24.56 -4.53
CA ARG A 646 -10.71 -25.42 -5.38
C ARG A 646 -11.34 -24.65 -6.55
N ALA A 647 -11.56 -23.35 -6.40
CA ALA A 647 -12.22 -22.52 -7.41
C ALA A 647 -11.26 -21.82 -8.38
N SER A 648 -9.96 -21.83 -8.09
CA SER A 648 -8.92 -21.12 -8.85
C SER A 648 -8.62 -21.78 -10.20
N HIS A 649 -8.36 -20.95 -11.20
CA HIS A 649 -8.06 -21.35 -12.59
C HIS A 649 -6.54 -21.46 -12.83
N ASP A 650 -5.75 -20.81 -11.98
CA ASP A 650 -4.30 -20.72 -12.02
C ASP A 650 -3.61 -21.58 -10.96
N LYS A 651 -4.39 -22.36 -10.20
CA LYS A 651 -3.90 -23.24 -9.14
C LYS A 651 -4.50 -24.64 -9.27
N LEU A 652 -3.67 -25.66 -9.05
CA LEU A 652 -4.06 -27.06 -8.91
C LEU A 652 -3.50 -27.61 -7.60
N THR A 653 -4.35 -28.17 -6.75
CA THR A 653 -3.97 -28.66 -5.41
C THR A 653 -4.45 -30.09 -5.20
N PHE A 654 -3.55 -30.95 -4.75
CA PHE A 654 -3.87 -32.30 -4.29
C PHE A 654 -3.39 -32.54 -2.88
N ILE A 655 -4.18 -33.29 -2.11
CA ILE A 655 -3.75 -33.90 -0.86
C ILE A 655 -3.04 -35.21 -1.16
N ILE A 656 -1.88 -35.39 -0.54
CA ILE A 656 -1.07 -36.60 -0.63
C ILE A 656 -1.56 -37.57 0.44
N CYS A 657 -1.98 -38.76 0.02
CA CYS A 657 -2.45 -39.83 0.88
C CYS A 657 -1.60 -41.10 0.70
N ARG A 658 -1.48 -41.89 1.78
CA ARG A 658 -0.99 -43.27 1.67
C ARG A 658 -2.03 -44.10 0.90
N PRO A 659 -1.63 -44.92 -0.10
CA PRO A 659 -2.55 -45.81 -0.78
C PRO A 659 -3.22 -46.76 0.23
N ALA A 660 -4.53 -46.95 0.15
CA ALA A 660 -5.22 -47.92 0.99
C ALA A 660 -4.83 -49.36 0.58
N PRO A 661 -4.79 -50.34 1.52
CA PRO A 661 -4.50 -51.73 1.19
C PRO A 661 -5.50 -52.24 0.14
N GLY A 662 -5.03 -52.62 -1.05
CA GLY A 662 -5.87 -53.11 -2.15
C GLY A 662 -6.27 -52.08 -3.22
N VAL A 663 -5.91 -50.80 -3.07
CA VAL A 663 -6.16 -49.73 -4.08
C VAL A 663 -5.02 -49.65 -5.11
N ALA A 664 -4.00 -50.49 -4.99
CA ALA A 664 -2.99 -50.71 -6.02
C ALA A 664 -3.65 -51.30 -7.28
N ALA A 665 -4.01 -50.41 -8.22
CA ALA A 665 -4.48 -50.68 -9.59
C ALA A 665 -5.92 -51.22 -9.78
N SER A 666 -6.91 -50.81 -8.99
CA SER A 666 -8.33 -50.94 -9.39
C SER A 666 -8.82 -49.63 -10.04
N LEU A 667 -9.52 -49.74 -11.17
CA LEU A 667 -10.13 -48.63 -11.93
C LEU A 667 -11.50 -48.21 -11.35
N ASP A 668 -11.83 -48.65 -10.13
CA ASP A 668 -13.12 -48.38 -9.52
C ASP A 668 -13.19 -46.91 -9.03
N PRO A 669 -14.32 -46.22 -9.21
CA PRO A 669 -14.50 -44.85 -8.73
C PRO A 669 -14.18 -44.72 -7.23
N CYS A 670 -13.36 -43.74 -6.89
CA CYS A 670 -13.02 -43.38 -5.51
C CYS A 670 -14.10 -42.47 -4.95
N GLU A 671 -14.81 -42.88 -3.89
CA GLU A 671 -15.77 -42.01 -3.19
C GLU A 671 -15.07 -41.15 -2.11
N ALA A 672 -15.37 -39.86 -2.08
CA ALA A 672 -14.87 -38.93 -1.08
C ALA A 672 -15.28 -39.41 0.33
N GLY A 673 -14.29 -39.60 1.20
CA GLY A 673 -14.51 -40.15 2.54
C GLY A 673 -14.39 -41.68 2.65
N ALA A 674 -14.40 -42.43 1.54
CA ALA A 674 -13.98 -43.85 1.51
C ALA A 674 -12.48 -43.99 1.20
N VAL A 675 -11.93 -43.06 0.42
CA VAL A 675 -10.52 -42.95 0.05
C VAL A 675 -10.04 -41.52 0.32
N GLY A 676 -8.78 -41.36 0.73
CA GLY A 676 -8.27 -40.04 1.13
C GLY A 676 -8.76 -39.57 2.51
N THR A 677 -9.16 -40.48 3.40
CA THR A 677 -9.58 -40.12 4.77
C THR A 677 -8.48 -39.34 5.51
N PRO A 678 -8.83 -38.49 6.50
CA PRO A 678 -7.84 -37.75 7.27
C PRO A 678 -6.69 -38.62 7.79
N ASP A 679 -6.96 -39.85 8.23
CA ASP A 679 -5.93 -40.76 8.76
C ASP A 679 -4.85 -41.16 7.74
N CYS A 680 -5.18 -41.14 6.44
CA CYS A 680 -4.23 -41.48 5.39
C CYS A 680 -3.52 -40.26 4.75
N MET A 681 -3.98 -39.02 5.02
CA MET A 681 -3.30 -37.81 4.53
C MET A 681 -1.90 -37.70 5.15
N ILE A 682 -0.90 -37.34 4.36
CA ILE A 682 0.50 -37.16 4.81
C ILE A 682 1.14 -35.86 4.33
N GLY A 683 0.47 -35.12 3.43
CA GLY A 683 0.92 -33.81 2.96
C GLY A 683 0.05 -33.27 1.82
N ASP A 684 0.57 -32.29 1.09
CA ASP A 684 -0.07 -31.68 -0.08
C ASP A 684 0.96 -31.33 -1.18
N VAL A 685 0.45 -31.17 -2.39
CA VAL A 685 1.22 -30.71 -3.55
C VAL A 685 0.41 -29.70 -4.33
N ASN A 686 1.06 -28.57 -4.66
CA ASN A 686 0.46 -27.44 -5.34
C ASN A 686 1.17 -27.18 -6.67
N PHE A 687 0.40 -26.73 -7.65
CA PHE A 687 0.88 -26.21 -8.91
C PHE A 687 0.25 -24.85 -9.16
N PHE A 688 1.06 -23.85 -9.49
CA PHE A 688 0.64 -22.48 -9.79
C PHE A 688 1.11 -22.09 -11.18
N ILE A 689 0.28 -21.36 -11.92
CA ILE A 689 0.60 -20.94 -13.29
C ILE A 689 0.77 -19.42 -13.34
N TYR A 690 1.94 -18.98 -13.76
CA TYR A 690 2.28 -17.57 -13.92
C TYR A 690 2.53 -17.23 -15.39
N PRO A 691 2.19 -16.02 -15.87
CA PRO A 691 2.62 -15.57 -17.19
C PRO A 691 4.16 -15.53 -17.26
N TRP A 692 4.72 -15.88 -18.42
CA TRP A 692 6.13 -15.71 -18.71
C TRP A 692 6.37 -14.26 -19.15
N ASP A 693 7.14 -13.49 -18.38
CA ASP A 693 7.57 -12.14 -18.72
C ASP A 693 9.08 -12.15 -19.04
N ASP A 694 9.46 -11.74 -20.25
CA ASP A 694 10.84 -11.79 -20.79
C ASP A 694 11.84 -10.82 -20.11
N GLU A 695 11.49 -10.18 -18.98
CA GLU A 695 12.27 -9.07 -18.41
C GLU A 695 13.23 -9.46 -17.25
N GLU A 696 13.34 -10.75 -16.86
CA GLU A 696 14.32 -11.22 -15.85
C GLU A 696 15.50 -12.04 -16.43
N GLY A 697 16.15 -11.57 -17.50
CA GLY A 697 17.34 -12.23 -18.05
C GLY A 697 18.35 -11.25 -18.67
N ASP A 698 19.36 -10.86 -17.89
CA ASP A 698 20.64 -10.37 -18.42
C ASP A 698 21.50 -11.60 -18.72
N ASP A 699 21.61 -11.97 -19.99
CA ASP A 699 22.74 -12.67 -20.59
C ASP A 699 22.57 -12.69 -22.12
N GLY A 700 23.37 -11.87 -22.81
CA GLY A 700 23.96 -12.14 -24.14
C GLY A 700 23.05 -12.40 -25.36
N ASP A 701 23.11 -11.47 -26.32
CA ASP A 701 22.99 -11.64 -27.78
C ASP A 701 22.47 -12.99 -28.32
N ASP A 702 21.20 -13.03 -28.75
CA ASP A 702 20.80 -13.20 -30.16
C ASP A 702 19.26 -13.29 -30.27
N GLU A 703 18.71 -12.76 -31.37
CA GLU A 703 17.29 -12.75 -31.76
C GLU A 703 16.35 -11.68 -31.17
N LYS A 704 16.73 -10.40 -31.34
CA LYS A 704 15.73 -9.37 -31.66
C LYS A 704 15.32 -9.49 -33.14
N GLN A 705 14.26 -10.24 -33.45
CA GLN A 705 13.53 -10.06 -34.72
C GLN A 705 12.06 -10.49 -34.66
N ALA A 706 11.23 -9.66 -35.31
CA ALA A 706 9.79 -9.76 -35.59
C ALA A 706 8.87 -9.44 -34.39
N GLY A 707 8.17 -8.30 -34.35
CA GLY A 707 7.35 -7.74 -35.41
C GLY A 707 5.91 -8.24 -35.23
N GLY A 708 4.96 -7.30 -35.09
CA GLY A 708 3.56 -7.61 -34.83
C GLY A 708 3.00 -8.70 -35.75
N SER A 709 2.57 -9.81 -35.15
CA SER A 709 1.63 -10.74 -35.76
C SER A 709 0.57 -11.13 -34.74
N SER A 710 -0.68 -10.92 -35.15
CA SER A 710 -1.86 -11.54 -34.56
C SER A 710 -1.76 -13.06 -34.76
N GLY A 711 -1.34 -13.81 -33.72
CA GLY A 711 -1.39 -15.28 -33.75
C GLY A 711 -0.41 -16.08 -32.85
N GLY A 712 0.51 -15.44 -32.11
CA GLY A 712 1.51 -16.17 -31.30
C GLY A 712 0.97 -16.81 -30.00
N THR A 713 1.44 -18.02 -29.68
CA THR A 713 1.19 -18.74 -28.41
C THR A 713 1.81 -17.99 -27.23
N ARG A 714 1.07 -17.79 -26.14
CA ARG A 714 1.56 -17.17 -24.91
C ARG A 714 2.27 -18.20 -24.03
N LEU A 715 3.46 -17.88 -23.53
CA LEU A 715 4.21 -18.76 -22.65
C LEU A 715 3.85 -18.51 -21.17
N CYS A 716 3.91 -19.56 -20.35
CA CYS A 716 3.72 -19.49 -18.90
C CYS A 716 4.75 -20.34 -18.14
N VAL A 717 5.01 -20.00 -16.88
CA VAL A 717 5.82 -20.79 -15.93
C VAL A 717 4.89 -21.51 -14.97
N GLY A 718 5.20 -22.77 -14.70
CA GLY A 718 4.49 -23.58 -13.71
C GLY A 718 5.30 -23.74 -12.43
N GLU A 719 4.89 -23.11 -11.34
CA GLU A 719 5.53 -23.29 -10.04
C GLU A 719 4.96 -24.52 -9.32
N VAL A 720 5.82 -25.38 -8.79
CA VAL A 720 5.44 -26.59 -8.05
C VAL A 720 5.94 -26.47 -6.62
N ASP A 721 5.02 -26.66 -5.67
CA ASP A 721 5.32 -26.71 -4.24
C ASP A 721 4.83 -28.04 -3.64
N ILE A 722 5.56 -28.58 -2.68
CA ILE A 722 5.25 -29.85 -2.02
C ILE A 722 5.57 -29.80 -0.54
N MET A 723 4.64 -30.30 0.26
CA MET A 723 4.84 -30.54 1.69
C MET A 723 4.60 -32.01 2.02
N ILE A 724 5.53 -32.63 2.75
CA ILE A 724 5.26 -33.87 3.51
C ILE A 724 5.13 -33.47 4.98
N ALA A 725 3.89 -33.26 5.42
CA ALA A 725 3.56 -32.68 6.71
C ALA A 725 3.84 -33.64 7.86
N ASP A 726 3.54 -34.93 7.69
CA ASP A 726 3.74 -35.95 8.72
C ASP A 726 5.23 -36.35 8.82
N PRO A 727 5.92 -36.12 9.96
CA PRO A 727 7.36 -36.39 10.09
C PRO A 727 7.73 -37.85 9.88
N GLU A 728 6.83 -38.77 10.24
CA GLU A 728 7.03 -40.20 10.06
C GLU A 728 7.11 -40.61 8.59
N ASP A 729 6.58 -39.80 7.66
CA ASP A 729 6.58 -40.09 6.22
C ASP A 729 7.71 -39.36 5.47
N ARG A 730 8.42 -38.44 6.14
CA ARG A 730 9.59 -37.77 5.55
C ARG A 730 10.70 -38.79 5.29
N CYS A 731 11.50 -38.54 4.25
CA CYS A 731 12.62 -39.40 3.83
C CYS A 731 12.27 -40.87 3.48
N LYS A 732 10.98 -41.24 3.42
CA LYS A 732 10.55 -42.58 2.98
C LYS A 732 10.29 -42.67 1.47
N GLY A 733 10.60 -41.64 0.70
CA GLY A 733 10.42 -41.59 -0.75
C GLY A 733 9.03 -41.14 -1.23
N PHE A 734 8.14 -40.69 -0.33
CA PHE A 734 6.84 -40.14 -0.71
C PHE A 734 6.98 -38.85 -1.54
N GLY A 735 7.86 -37.92 -1.16
CA GLY A 735 8.06 -36.67 -1.93
C GLY A 735 8.44 -36.92 -3.40
N ARG A 736 9.33 -37.87 -3.67
CA ARG A 736 9.73 -38.23 -5.04
C ARG A 736 8.59 -38.89 -5.81
N ALA A 737 7.87 -39.82 -5.17
CA ALA A 737 6.72 -40.47 -5.78
C ALA A 737 5.60 -39.47 -6.10
N THR A 738 5.31 -38.54 -5.19
CA THR A 738 4.33 -37.45 -5.39
C THR A 738 4.73 -36.57 -6.55
N LEU A 739 5.92 -35.95 -6.53
CA LEU A 739 6.33 -35.03 -7.59
C LEU A 739 6.37 -35.70 -8.96
N ALA A 740 6.88 -36.93 -9.05
CA ALA A 740 6.93 -37.65 -10.32
C ALA A 740 5.51 -37.98 -10.85
N THR A 741 4.60 -38.37 -9.97
CA THR A 741 3.19 -38.65 -10.31
C THR A 741 2.46 -37.37 -10.71
N PHE A 742 2.68 -36.28 -9.97
CA PHE A 742 2.01 -35.00 -10.17
C PHE A 742 2.49 -34.29 -11.44
N LEU A 743 3.79 -34.26 -11.72
CA LEU A 743 4.35 -33.73 -12.96
C LEU A 743 3.86 -34.52 -14.19
N HIS A 744 3.79 -35.86 -14.08
CA HIS A 744 3.22 -36.70 -15.14
C HIS A 744 1.75 -36.37 -15.40
N TYR A 745 0.95 -36.22 -14.34
CA TYR A 745 -0.46 -35.81 -14.44
C TYR A 745 -0.62 -34.44 -15.11
N ILE A 746 0.17 -33.44 -14.71
CA ILE A 746 0.12 -32.08 -15.29
C ILE A 746 0.42 -32.11 -16.77
N LEU A 747 1.44 -32.87 -17.21
CA LEU A 747 1.81 -32.91 -18.62
C LEU A 747 0.78 -33.63 -19.48
N ARG A 748 0.29 -34.78 -18.99
CA ARG A 748 -0.73 -35.56 -19.67
C ARG A 748 -2.03 -34.76 -19.84
N ASN A 749 -2.35 -33.92 -18.87
CA ASN A 749 -3.56 -33.09 -18.85
C ASN A 749 -3.29 -31.61 -19.16
N SER A 750 -2.11 -31.28 -19.70
CA SER A 750 -1.64 -29.90 -19.88
C SER A 750 -2.57 -29.06 -20.75
N ALA A 751 -3.11 -29.62 -21.83
CA ALA A 751 -4.04 -28.91 -22.70
C ALA A 751 -5.30 -28.44 -21.96
N SER A 752 -5.85 -29.29 -21.09
CA SER A 752 -7.04 -28.98 -20.30
C SER A 752 -6.72 -28.05 -19.13
N ILE A 753 -5.60 -28.26 -18.43
CA ILE A 753 -5.15 -27.41 -17.32
C ILE A 753 -4.85 -25.98 -17.84
N LEU A 754 -4.12 -25.86 -18.93
CA LEU A 754 -3.82 -24.57 -19.55
C LEU A 754 -5.06 -23.93 -20.20
N GLY A 755 -6.01 -24.75 -20.66
CA GLY A 755 -7.32 -24.28 -21.12
C GLY A 755 -8.16 -23.67 -19.99
N GLU A 756 -8.20 -24.32 -18.81
CA GLU A 756 -8.84 -23.79 -17.61
C GLU A 756 -8.17 -22.49 -17.16
N TYR A 757 -6.84 -22.45 -17.10
CA TYR A 757 -6.08 -21.22 -16.84
C TYR A 757 -6.42 -20.09 -17.81
N ALA A 758 -6.40 -20.37 -19.12
CA ALA A 758 -6.71 -19.38 -20.15
C ALA A 758 -8.14 -18.81 -20.02
N SER A 759 -9.10 -19.63 -19.57
CA SER A 759 -10.48 -19.19 -19.34
C SER A 759 -10.65 -18.27 -18.12
N GLY A 760 -9.72 -18.32 -17.15
CA GLY A 760 -9.76 -17.50 -15.94
C GLY A 760 -9.06 -16.14 -16.06
N VAL A 761 -8.38 -15.85 -17.17
CA VAL A 761 -7.58 -14.63 -17.34
C VAL A 761 -8.23 -13.67 -18.35
N PRO A 762 -8.65 -12.46 -17.93
CA PRO A 762 -9.27 -11.48 -18.84
C PRO A 762 -8.36 -11.14 -20.03
N GLY A 763 -8.87 -11.29 -21.25
CA GLY A 763 -8.15 -10.98 -22.50
C GLY A 763 -7.29 -12.12 -23.06
N VAL A 764 -7.31 -13.32 -22.47
CA VAL A 764 -6.55 -14.50 -22.93
C VAL A 764 -7.36 -15.42 -23.86
N GLU A 765 -8.68 -15.24 -23.97
CA GLU A 765 -9.59 -16.08 -24.76
C GLU A 765 -9.27 -16.19 -26.27
N ALA A 766 -8.42 -15.30 -26.81
CA ALA A 766 -8.11 -15.23 -28.24
C ALA A 766 -6.76 -15.88 -28.65
N ARG A 767 -5.94 -16.39 -27.73
CA ARG A 767 -4.61 -16.97 -28.06
C ARG A 767 -4.31 -18.28 -27.30
N PRO A 768 -3.63 -19.25 -27.93
CA PRO A 768 -3.21 -20.48 -27.24
C PRO A 768 -2.19 -20.16 -26.13
N VAL A 769 -2.25 -20.88 -25.01
CA VAL A 769 -1.26 -20.82 -23.92
C VAL A 769 -0.42 -22.09 -23.92
N ALA A 770 0.88 -21.97 -23.68
CA ALA A 770 1.79 -23.09 -23.53
C ALA A 770 2.67 -22.92 -22.29
N LEU A 771 2.84 -24.00 -21.54
CA LEU A 771 3.83 -24.06 -20.47
C LEU A 771 5.23 -24.02 -21.10
N ARG A 772 6.16 -23.25 -20.51
CA ARG A 772 7.56 -23.15 -20.95
C ARG A 772 8.50 -23.98 -20.09
N GLN A 773 8.34 -23.90 -18.77
CA GLN A 773 9.18 -24.61 -17.80
C GLN A 773 8.42 -24.83 -16.48
N PHE A 774 8.90 -25.78 -15.69
CA PHE A 774 8.55 -25.87 -14.27
C PHE A 774 9.57 -25.12 -13.41
N MET A 775 9.10 -24.58 -12.31
CA MET A 775 9.91 -23.88 -11.30
C MET A 775 9.54 -24.38 -9.91
N ALA A 776 10.49 -24.39 -8.98
CA ALA A 776 10.24 -24.49 -7.55
C ALA A 776 11.10 -23.47 -6.82
N LYS A 777 10.53 -22.77 -5.84
CA LYS A 777 11.24 -21.86 -4.95
C LYS A 777 11.48 -22.58 -3.63
N ILE A 778 12.74 -22.72 -3.24
CA ILE A 778 13.12 -23.53 -2.07
C ILE A 778 14.08 -22.72 -1.22
N LYS A 779 13.84 -22.62 0.10
CA LYS A 779 14.81 -22.01 1.03
C LYS A 779 16.20 -22.62 0.83
N ALA A 780 17.23 -21.79 0.70
CA ALA A 780 18.62 -22.23 0.46
C ALA A 780 19.13 -23.17 1.56
N SER A 781 18.59 -23.06 2.77
CA SER A 781 18.91 -23.93 3.92
C SER A 781 18.19 -25.29 3.89
N ASN A 782 17.24 -25.53 2.98
CA ASN A 782 16.44 -26.76 2.90
C ASN A 782 17.07 -27.78 1.94
N GLU A 783 18.23 -28.33 2.33
CA GLU A 783 19.00 -29.28 1.53
C GLU A 783 18.21 -30.51 1.09
N GLY A 784 17.28 -30.98 1.93
CA GLY A 784 16.44 -32.15 1.63
C GLY A 784 15.49 -31.91 0.44
N SER A 785 14.86 -30.74 0.38
CA SER A 785 13.98 -30.39 -0.73
C SER A 785 14.78 -30.10 -2.00
N ILE A 786 15.94 -29.45 -1.87
CA ILE A 786 16.87 -29.21 -3.00
C ILE A 786 17.32 -30.55 -3.61
N ALA A 787 17.72 -31.52 -2.78
CA ALA A 787 18.11 -32.86 -3.22
C ALA A 787 16.95 -33.61 -3.89
N LEU A 788 15.73 -33.48 -3.35
CA LEU A 788 14.52 -34.06 -3.92
C LEU A 788 14.26 -33.54 -5.35
N PHE A 789 14.21 -32.22 -5.55
CA PHE A 789 13.96 -31.63 -6.86
C PHE A 789 15.10 -31.92 -7.86
N ARG A 790 16.38 -31.91 -7.42
CA ARG A 790 17.52 -32.35 -8.24
C ARG A 790 17.38 -33.80 -8.72
N SER A 791 16.85 -34.69 -7.87
CA SER A 791 16.66 -36.11 -8.25
C SER A 791 15.63 -36.32 -9.38
N LEU A 792 14.83 -35.30 -9.69
CA LEU A 792 13.84 -35.26 -10.78
C LEU A 792 14.30 -34.41 -11.97
N GLY A 793 15.57 -33.98 -11.97
CA GLY A 793 16.17 -33.24 -13.07
C GLY A 793 16.07 -31.71 -12.97
N PHE A 794 15.52 -31.15 -11.87
CA PHE A 794 15.56 -29.70 -11.68
C PHE A 794 17.00 -29.23 -11.44
N THR A 795 17.35 -28.11 -12.07
CA THR A 795 18.64 -27.45 -11.93
C THR A 795 18.47 -26.08 -11.29
N GLN A 796 19.41 -25.66 -10.46
CA GLN A 796 19.35 -24.33 -9.88
C GLN A 796 19.72 -23.28 -10.95
N ARG A 797 18.89 -22.24 -11.11
CA ARG A 797 19.23 -21.06 -11.91
C ARG A 797 19.33 -19.83 -11.00
N GLY A 798 20.44 -19.10 -11.12
CA GLY A 798 20.70 -17.91 -10.31
C GLY A 798 21.16 -18.20 -8.88
N GLY A 799 21.43 -17.12 -8.14
CA GLY A 799 21.79 -17.15 -6.72
C GLY A 799 20.57 -17.23 -5.80
N THR A 800 20.82 -17.18 -4.50
CA THR A 800 19.77 -17.06 -3.49
C THR A 800 19.13 -15.67 -3.58
N ASP A 801 17.79 -15.62 -3.62
CA ASP A 801 17.05 -14.38 -3.69
C ASP A 801 16.94 -13.67 -2.33
N TYR A 802 16.29 -12.50 -2.32
CA TYR A 802 16.07 -11.67 -1.14
C TYR A 802 15.33 -12.40 0.00
N PHE A 803 14.57 -13.45 -0.29
CA PHE A 803 13.83 -14.25 0.70
C PHE A 803 14.64 -15.44 1.21
N GLY A 804 15.90 -15.58 0.80
CA GLY A 804 16.71 -16.74 1.14
C GLY A 804 16.30 -17.99 0.36
N GLU A 805 15.64 -17.85 -0.79
CA GLU A 805 15.17 -18.94 -1.64
C GLU A 805 16.02 -19.09 -2.89
N ILE A 806 16.17 -20.32 -3.38
CA ILE A 806 16.77 -20.61 -4.68
C ILE A 806 15.69 -21.02 -5.67
N LYS A 807 15.83 -20.58 -6.92
CA LYS A 807 14.96 -21.00 -8.03
C LYS A 807 15.52 -22.29 -8.64
N MET A 808 14.77 -23.39 -8.49
CA MET A 808 15.03 -24.67 -9.14
C MET A 808 14.16 -24.76 -10.40
N ILE A 809 14.76 -24.91 -11.57
CA ILE A 809 14.12 -24.88 -12.88
C ILE A 809 14.24 -26.24 -13.58
N LEU A 810 13.17 -26.62 -14.26
CA LEU A 810 13.12 -27.78 -15.12
C LEU A 810 12.51 -27.37 -16.47
N ASP A 811 13.37 -27.25 -17.47
CA ASP A 811 12.96 -26.93 -18.85
C ASP A 811 12.15 -28.10 -19.43
N LEU A 812 11.07 -27.78 -20.15
CA LEU A 812 10.20 -28.81 -20.74
C LEU A 812 10.91 -29.64 -21.80
N ASP A 813 11.91 -29.09 -22.49
CA ASP A 813 12.71 -29.80 -23.48
C ASP A 813 13.59 -30.89 -22.83
N ASP A 814 14.04 -30.67 -21.59
CA ASP A 814 14.73 -31.67 -20.79
C ASP A 814 13.79 -32.65 -20.12
N PHE A 815 12.55 -32.22 -19.84
CA PHE A 815 11.48 -33.09 -19.36
C PHE A 815 10.85 -33.95 -20.46
N ALA A 816 10.98 -33.58 -21.74
CA ALA A 816 10.57 -34.43 -22.87
C ALA A 816 11.27 -35.81 -22.85
N LYS A 817 12.47 -35.90 -22.23
CA LYS A 817 13.21 -37.14 -21.97
C LYS A 817 12.62 -37.98 -20.81
N LEU A 818 11.72 -37.40 -20.01
CA LEU A 818 10.96 -38.02 -18.91
C LEU A 818 9.52 -38.38 -19.32
N VAL A 819 9.06 -38.07 -20.55
CA VAL A 819 7.72 -38.46 -21.05
C VAL A 819 7.55 -39.99 -21.08
N ASP A 820 8.66 -40.73 -21.21
CA ASP A 820 8.68 -42.20 -21.11
C ASP A 820 8.66 -42.71 -19.65
N TYR A 821 8.83 -41.82 -18.66
CA TYR A 821 8.68 -42.16 -17.25
C TYR A 821 7.21 -42.12 -16.87
N VAL A 822 6.58 -43.30 -16.92
CA VAL A 822 5.25 -43.54 -16.35
C VAL A 822 5.46 -44.02 -14.91
N PRO A 823 4.92 -43.32 -13.89
CA PRO A 823 4.94 -43.82 -12.52
C PRO A 823 4.38 -45.25 -12.45
N GLU A 824 5.01 -46.10 -11.64
CA GLU A 824 4.58 -47.48 -11.52
C GLU A 824 3.14 -47.54 -10.98
N GLN A 825 2.27 -48.30 -11.67
CA GLN A 825 0.82 -48.39 -11.37
C GLN A 825 0.07 -47.05 -11.44
N TYR A 826 0.50 -46.12 -12.31
CA TYR A 826 -0.21 -44.88 -12.56
C TYR A 826 -1.64 -45.14 -13.06
N ALA A 827 -2.63 -44.54 -12.39
CA ALA A 827 -4.03 -44.53 -12.82
C ALA A 827 -4.69 -43.20 -12.44
N GLU A 828 -5.41 -42.61 -13.39
CA GLU A 828 -6.38 -41.54 -13.12
C GLU A 828 -7.73 -42.19 -12.82
N VAL A 829 -8.26 -41.94 -11.63
CA VAL A 829 -9.45 -42.59 -11.10
C VAL A 829 -10.54 -41.55 -10.90
N GLU A 830 -11.78 -41.87 -11.28
CA GLU A 830 -12.93 -41.00 -11.03
C GLU A 830 -13.06 -40.72 -9.53
N TYR A 831 -13.13 -39.45 -9.12
CA TYR A 831 -13.29 -39.04 -7.72
C TYR A 831 -14.71 -38.51 -7.52
N ARG A 832 -15.57 -39.31 -6.88
CA ARG A 832 -16.99 -38.97 -6.62
C ARG A 832 -17.14 -38.32 -5.26
N ARG A 833 -17.74 -37.13 -5.20
CA ARG A 833 -17.92 -36.42 -3.94
C ARG A 833 -19.20 -36.84 -3.24
N THR A 834 -19.19 -36.83 -1.91
CA THR A 834 -20.38 -37.07 -1.08
C THR A 834 -21.47 -36.02 -1.26
N ASP A 835 -21.12 -34.84 -1.78
CA ASP A 835 -22.05 -33.71 -1.94
C ASP A 835 -22.77 -33.72 -3.32
N ASP A 836 -22.43 -34.64 -4.23
CA ASP A 836 -23.06 -34.74 -5.56
C ASP A 836 -24.41 -35.50 -5.56
N THR A 837 -24.91 -35.87 -4.37
CA THR A 837 -26.25 -36.46 -4.19
C THR A 837 -27.11 -35.67 -3.20
N VAL A 838 -27.39 -34.38 -3.46
CA VAL A 838 -28.59 -33.67 -2.97
C VAL A 838 -29.07 -32.68 -4.02
#